data_AF-A0A2X4UEW9-F1
#
_entry.id   AF-A0A2X4UEW9-F1
#
_cell.length_a   1.000
_cell.length_b   1.000
_cell.length_c   1.000
_cell.angle_alpha   90.00
_cell.angle_beta   90.00
_cell.angle_gamma   90.00
#
_symmetry.space_group_name_H-M   'P 1'
#
loop_
_entity.id
_entity.type
_entity.pdbx_description
1 polymer ?
#
loop_
_entity_poly.entity_id
_entity_poly.type
_entity_poly.pdbx_seq_one_letter_code
_entity_poly.pdbx_strand_id
1 'polypeptide(L)'
;MHSADNSYQRFIEAVERSGLHYRELESGKRAQVQTPGHSDQDRGTSITYNGTQLLVYCHNGDTDEVLDHLGMTTSDLFDSPKGVRYDYGDGRFVHRSPEKYFKQSGNTKGTNLYGLPSLATPGPVYVVEGEKDATTAATVWKAAAVSQAQGASTSPAKADWTPLKGREVIIVADKDSQGEKRAYNVLTHLTGLEARPDSVRIVHAAEGKDLSDHIAAGHTSDDLVAVGEKVGRRRVKLVKAGSVKTEKVDWLIPEWIPANMLTLLAGREGIGKSTIACSWVAEFSNRGMKCAYLNSEDSRSFTVKPRLQAAGANLDNVFFIDVETESGADGHLLLPQDTDLLFRELSDQGVKFVILDAAKSSMDPKLDGYKDDHVRQFLEPLAAGADKYGITIVGLAHFGKKEGSDTGRLLLGSIAWSQIARSVLAAAIDNDGRLIVTNTKANLARGIVSREASIVSRPLQLDDGELTELGVVEWGEFTDTPATELLEQNDSDETPDDRTDAEAWLEDYLTERGPTPRAEVLKAAKKAAVASERTIKRAFKNLGGESHSAGFPRVATWSLPSRDSRANASLGVNNRVPTGPTGDKQGKHNGPTRQKSQSGHGPHTGPTGALFALNTSNSPHGDDIEDAILDALDTTRGQSTDQIQKHLTKQQLDQAGDFYTIIEHLQMKGLIRINERGLYVRKETA
;
A
#
# COMPACT_ATOMS: atom_id res chain seq x y z
N MET A 1 -23.76 56.04 32.08
CA MET A 1 -23.05 54.81 31.66
C MET A 1 -23.51 54.52 30.24
N HIS A 2 -22.83 55.06 29.23
CA HIS A 2 -23.06 54.61 27.85
C HIS A 2 -22.52 53.18 27.77
N SER A 3 -23.41 52.24 27.42
CA SER A 3 -23.01 50.93 26.93
C SER A 3 -21.95 51.14 25.86
N ALA A 4 -20.80 50.47 25.94
CA ALA A 4 -19.82 50.56 24.86
C ALA A 4 -20.48 49.94 23.61
N ASP A 5 -20.75 50.75 22.58
CA ASP A 5 -21.41 50.27 21.37
C ASP A 5 -20.54 49.20 20.69
N ASN A 6 -21.16 48.07 20.35
CA ASN A 6 -20.46 46.96 19.71
C ASN A 6 -20.15 47.28 18.23
N SER A 7 -19.35 46.43 17.60
CA SER A 7 -18.95 46.60 16.19
C SER A 7 -20.12 46.70 15.21
N TYR A 8 -21.24 45.99 15.47
CA TYR A 8 -22.46 46.12 14.67
C TYR A 8 -23.08 47.52 14.76
N GLN A 9 -23.28 48.02 15.98
CA GLN A 9 -23.89 49.34 16.20
C GLN A 9 -23.06 50.45 15.57
N ARG A 10 -21.74 50.42 15.76
CA ARG A 10 -20.83 51.40 15.15
C ARG A 10 -20.87 51.38 13.62
N PHE A 11 -21.01 50.19 13.02
CA PHE A 11 -21.14 50.06 11.58
C PHE A 11 -22.47 50.63 11.07
N ILE A 12 -23.59 50.30 11.71
CA ILE A 12 -24.90 50.86 11.34
C ILE A 12 -24.92 52.38 11.50
N GLU A 13 -24.34 52.93 12.56
CA GLU A 13 -24.19 54.37 12.74
C GLU A 13 -23.33 55.01 11.64
N ALA A 14 -22.30 54.32 11.13
CA ALA A 14 -21.51 54.80 10.00
C ALA A 14 -22.32 54.78 8.69
N VAL A 15 -23.13 53.73 8.48
CA VAL A 15 -24.05 53.60 7.34
C VAL A 15 -25.07 54.74 7.34
N GLU A 16 -25.72 54.99 8.48
CA GLU A 16 -26.69 56.07 8.64
C GLU A 16 -26.07 57.46 8.44
N ARG A 17 -24.87 57.70 8.99
CA ARG A 17 -24.11 58.94 8.78
C ARG A 17 -23.73 59.17 7.32
N SER A 18 -23.50 58.10 6.57
CA SER A 18 -23.16 58.15 5.14
C SER A 18 -24.40 58.25 4.24
N GLY A 19 -25.61 58.23 4.81
CA GLY A 19 -26.87 58.33 4.08
C GLY A 19 -27.24 57.05 3.29
N LEU A 20 -26.57 55.93 3.57
CA LEU A 20 -26.84 54.66 2.90
C LEU A 20 -28.03 53.95 3.53
N HIS A 21 -28.80 53.25 2.70
CA HIS A 21 -29.95 52.48 3.18
C HIS A 21 -29.55 51.09 3.65
N TYR A 22 -30.18 50.61 4.72
CA TYR A 22 -30.03 49.22 5.18
C TYR A 22 -31.37 48.59 5.53
N ARG A 23 -31.38 47.27 5.63
CA ARG A 23 -32.50 46.46 6.09
C ARG A 23 -31.98 45.47 7.11
N GLU A 24 -32.45 45.57 8.35
CA GLU A 24 -32.19 44.54 9.35
C GLU A 24 -32.91 43.24 8.99
N LEU A 25 -32.17 42.13 9.07
CA LEU A 25 -32.68 40.76 8.95
C LEU A 25 -32.86 40.12 10.33
N GLU A 26 -31.95 40.42 11.27
CA GLU A 26 -32.04 40.04 12.67
C GLU A 26 -31.52 41.21 13.51
N SER A 27 -32.38 41.76 14.37
CA SER A 27 -32.07 43.02 15.05
C SER A 27 -30.78 42.94 15.86
N GLY A 28 -29.90 43.92 15.65
CA GLY A 28 -28.60 44.00 16.34
C GLY A 28 -27.58 42.94 15.92
N LYS A 29 -27.86 42.15 14.87
CA LYS A 29 -27.00 41.03 14.47
C LYS A 29 -26.78 40.90 12.98
N ARG A 30 -27.83 41.03 12.16
CA ARG A 30 -27.74 40.83 10.71
C ARG A 30 -28.49 41.90 9.98
N ALA A 31 -27.87 42.47 8.97
CA ALA A 31 -28.49 43.41 8.06
C ALA A 31 -27.92 43.28 6.66
N GLN A 32 -28.68 43.74 5.68
CA GLN A 32 -28.19 44.02 4.33
C GLN A 32 -28.13 45.52 4.12
N VAL A 33 -27.02 45.99 3.59
CA VAL A 33 -26.67 47.39 3.44
C VAL A 33 -26.48 47.70 1.95
N GLN A 34 -26.86 48.90 1.56
CA GLN A 34 -26.56 49.43 0.24
C GLN A 34 -25.05 49.50 0.03
N THR A 35 -24.58 48.86 -1.04
CA THR A 35 -23.18 48.97 -1.44
C THR A 35 -22.91 50.41 -1.93
N PRO A 36 -21.89 51.10 -1.40
CA PRO A 36 -21.56 52.46 -1.84
C PRO A 36 -21.38 52.56 -3.36
N GLY A 37 -21.93 53.61 -3.97
CA GLY A 37 -21.86 53.81 -5.42
C GLY A 37 -22.88 53.01 -6.25
N HIS A 38 -23.70 52.17 -5.62
CA HIS A 38 -24.77 51.42 -6.27
C HIS A 38 -26.15 52.05 -5.99
N SER A 39 -27.16 51.61 -6.77
CA SER A 39 -28.53 52.15 -6.67
C SER A 39 -29.12 51.96 -5.27
N ASP A 40 -30.09 52.80 -4.88
CA ASP A 40 -30.76 52.73 -3.58
C ASP A 40 -31.58 51.45 -3.36
N GLN A 41 -31.80 50.65 -4.40
CA GLN A 41 -32.42 49.33 -4.32
C GLN A 41 -31.39 48.21 -4.12
N ASP A 42 -30.11 48.47 -4.39
CA ASP A 42 -29.04 47.50 -4.22
C ASP A 42 -28.77 47.29 -2.72
N ARG A 43 -28.69 46.02 -2.32
CA ARG A 43 -28.42 45.58 -0.95
C ARG A 43 -27.29 44.54 -0.96
N GLY A 44 -26.29 44.79 -1.81
CA GLY A 44 -25.17 43.92 -2.09
C GLY A 44 -24.15 43.75 -0.97
N THR A 45 -24.26 44.44 0.17
CA THR A 45 -23.36 44.27 1.31
C THR A 45 -24.09 43.63 2.49
N SER A 46 -23.74 42.39 2.81
CA SER A 46 -24.28 41.65 3.94
C SER A 46 -23.39 41.82 5.17
N ILE A 47 -24.00 42.09 6.34
CA ILE A 47 -23.29 42.18 7.61
C ILE A 47 -23.86 41.20 8.64
N THR A 48 -22.98 40.54 9.39
CA THR A 48 -23.34 39.54 10.41
C THR A 48 -22.43 39.65 11.63
N TYR A 49 -22.99 39.98 12.78
CA TYR A 49 -22.28 40.06 14.05
C TYR A 49 -22.21 38.69 14.74
N ASN A 50 -20.99 38.25 15.05
CA ASN A 50 -20.75 36.93 15.64
C ASN A 50 -20.58 36.95 17.17
N GLY A 51 -20.84 38.09 17.82
CA GLY A 51 -20.69 38.26 19.27
C GLY A 51 -19.35 38.83 19.75
N THR A 52 -18.37 38.98 18.85
CA THR A 52 -17.05 39.59 19.15
C THR A 52 -16.55 40.55 18.06
N GLN A 53 -17.01 40.33 16.84
CA GLN A 53 -16.68 41.14 15.67
C GLN A 53 -17.84 41.09 14.67
N LEU A 54 -17.90 42.09 13.81
CA LEU A 54 -18.79 42.19 12.67
C LEU A 54 -18.12 41.55 11.44
N LEU A 55 -18.81 40.60 10.82
CA LEU A 55 -18.45 40.06 9.52
C LEU A 55 -19.13 40.91 8.44
N VAL A 56 -18.37 41.32 7.43
CA VAL A 56 -18.87 42.10 6.29
C VAL A 56 -18.53 41.34 5.02
N TYR A 57 -19.54 41.11 4.19
CA TYR A 57 -19.40 40.45 2.90
C TYR A 57 -20.04 41.31 1.81
N CYS A 58 -19.26 41.68 0.80
CA CYS A 58 -19.74 42.44 -0.35
C CYS A 58 -19.91 41.48 -1.54
N HIS A 59 -21.15 41.30 -1.99
CA HIS A 59 -21.46 40.44 -3.14
C HIS A 59 -21.08 41.09 -4.48
N ASN A 60 -21.03 42.42 -4.52
CA ASN A 60 -20.90 43.20 -5.75
C ASN A 60 -19.65 44.10 -5.77
N GLY A 61 -18.65 43.86 -4.91
CA GLY A 61 -17.47 44.73 -4.80
C GLY A 61 -16.47 44.28 -3.73
N ASP A 62 -15.55 45.16 -3.36
CA ASP A 62 -14.55 44.93 -2.31
C ASP A 62 -15.07 45.42 -0.95
N THR A 63 -14.83 44.64 0.11
CA THR A 63 -15.14 45.04 1.48
C THR A 63 -14.33 46.26 1.91
N ASP A 64 -13.07 46.38 1.47
CA ASP A 64 -12.21 47.50 1.87
C ASP A 64 -12.74 48.84 1.32
N GLU A 65 -13.29 48.85 0.09
CA GLU A 65 -13.94 50.03 -0.49
C GLU A 65 -15.19 50.46 0.29
N VAL A 66 -15.96 49.50 0.82
CA VAL A 66 -17.11 49.78 1.68
C VAL A 66 -16.65 50.46 2.97
N LEU A 67 -15.60 49.93 3.60
CA LEU A 67 -15.06 50.49 4.85
C LEU A 67 -14.52 51.91 4.63
N ASP A 68 -13.74 52.11 3.56
CA ASP A 68 -13.19 53.43 3.20
C ASP A 68 -14.30 54.46 2.99
N HIS A 69 -15.39 54.10 2.30
CA HIS A 69 -16.53 54.99 2.10
C HIS A 69 -17.23 55.36 3.41
N LEU A 70 -17.34 54.41 4.34
CA LEU A 70 -17.92 54.62 5.66
C LEU A 70 -16.97 55.35 6.63
N GLY A 71 -15.73 55.65 6.19
CA GLY A 71 -14.69 56.22 7.05
C GLY A 71 -14.28 55.28 8.19
N MET A 72 -14.38 53.97 7.96
CA MET A 72 -14.09 52.91 8.91
C MET A 72 -12.81 52.16 8.51
N THR A 73 -12.17 51.56 9.49
CA THR A 73 -11.03 50.66 9.31
C THR A 73 -11.41 49.24 9.69
N THR A 74 -10.59 48.26 9.33
CA THR A 74 -10.79 46.86 9.73
C THR A 74 -10.86 46.68 11.25
N SER A 75 -10.16 47.52 12.02
CA SER A 75 -10.21 47.55 13.49
C SER A 75 -11.59 47.91 14.04
N ASP A 76 -12.37 48.70 13.32
CA ASP A 76 -13.72 49.11 13.74
C ASP A 76 -14.73 47.96 13.66
N LEU A 77 -14.40 46.90 12.90
CA LEU A 77 -15.19 45.67 12.84
C LEU A 77 -15.02 44.78 14.07
N PHE A 78 -14.14 45.12 15.01
CA PHE A 78 -13.94 44.35 16.24
C PHE A 78 -14.52 45.10 17.44
N ASP A 79 -15.16 44.41 18.38
CA ASP A 79 -15.68 45.09 19.58
C ASP A 79 -14.57 45.73 20.43
N SER A 80 -13.36 45.19 20.33
CA SER A 80 -12.15 45.72 20.93
C SER A 80 -11.14 46.09 19.84
N PRO A 81 -10.52 47.29 19.87
CA PRO A 81 -9.50 47.68 18.90
C PRO A 81 -8.22 46.83 18.99
N LYS A 82 -8.07 46.05 20.06
CA LYS A 82 -6.98 45.07 20.18
C LYS A 82 -7.27 43.78 19.41
N GLY A 83 -8.51 43.57 18.94
CA GLY A 83 -8.96 42.34 18.31
C GLY A 83 -9.65 41.37 19.29
N VAL A 84 -9.65 40.08 18.97
CA VAL A 84 -10.39 39.03 19.71
C VAL A 84 -9.46 38.13 20.49
N ARG A 85 -9.89 37.73 21.69
CA ARG A 85 -9.26 36.70 22.51
C ARG A 85 -10.12 35.44 22.53
N TYR A 86 -9.48 34.31 22.26
CA TYR A 86 -10.06 32.96 22.30
C TYR A 86 -9.49 32.20 23.50
N ASP A 87 -10.39 31.72 24.35
CA ASP A 87 -10.06 31.00 25.58
C ASP A 87 -10.35 29.50 25.43
N TYR A 88 -9.36 28.67 25.72
CA TYR A 88 -9.46 27.21 25.67
C TYR A 88 -9.71 26.65 27.07
N GLY A 89 -10.40 25.51 27.15
CA GLY A 89 -10.73 24.87 28.43
C GLY A 89 -9.52 24.36 29.23
N ASP A 90 -8.35 24.25 28.62
CA ASP A 90 -7.09 23.82 29.25
C ASP A 90 -6.17 24.99 29.64
N GLY A 91 -6.68 26.22 29.55
CA GLY A 91 -5.93 27.43 29.87
C GLY A 91 -5.01 27.95 28.77
N ARG A 92 -5.11 27.44 27.53
CA ARG A 92 -4.53 28.12 26.36
C ARG A 92 -5.33 29.39 26.03
N PHE A 93 -4.62 30.46 25.69
CA PHE A 93 -5.22 31.69 25.19
C PHE A 93 -4.61 32.05 23.85
N VAL A 94 -5.46 32.37 22.87
CA VAL A 94 -5.05 32.86 21.55
C VAL A 94 -5.66 34.24 21.35
N HIS A 95 -4.83 35.23 21.04
CA HIS A 95 -5.28 36.58 20.75
C HIS A 95 -4.97 36.90 19.29
N ARG A 96 -5.98 37.35 18.54
CA ARG A 96 -5.89 37.75 17.15
C ARG A 96 -6.13 39.25 17.03
N SER A 97 -5.16 39.99 16.50
CA SER A 97 -5.33 41.42 16.18
C SER A 97 -6.15 41.61 14.89
N PRO A 98 -6.69 42.82 14.64
CA PRO A 98 -7.34 43.17 13.37
C PRO A 98 -6.45 42.92 12.14
N GLU A 99 -5.15 43.19 12.26
CA GLU A 99 -4.13 42.96 11.23
C GLU A 99 -3.70 41.48 11.11
N LYS A 100 -4.46 40.56 11.72
CA LYS A 100 -4.22 39.11 11.70
C LYS A 100 -2.90 38.68 12.35
N TYR A 101 -2.38 39.42 13.33
CA TYR A 101 -1.29 38.95 14.17
C TYR A 101 -1.83 38.06 15.30
N PHE A 102 -1.25 36.87 15.45
CA PHE A 102 -1.65 35.89 16.46
C PHE A 102 -0.63 35.80 17.60
N LYS A 103 -1.09 35.96 18.84
CA LYS A 103 -0.27 35.77 20.04
C LYS A 103 -0.89 34.70 20.92
N GLN A 104 -0.11 33.67 21.24
CA GLN A 104 -0.53 32.61 22.18
C GLN A 104 0.08 32.82 23.56
N SER A 105 -0.67 32.50 24.61
CA SER A 105 -0.21 32.57 26.00
C SER A 105 -0.92 31.54 26.87
N GLY A 106 -0.52 31.43 28.15
CA GLY A 106 -1.05 30.41 29.06
C GLY A 106 -0.49 29.02 28.71
N ASN A 107 -1.36 28.01 28.66
CA ASN A 107 -1.00 26.62 28.36
C ASN A 107 -0.78 26.40 26.84
N THR A 108 0.28 26.96 26.27
CA THR A 108 0.55 26.85 24.81
C THR A 108 0.84 25.43 24.33
N LYS A 109 1.03 24.47 25.23
CA LYS A 109 1.18 23.03 24.94
C LYS A 109 -0.10 22.22 25.15
N GLY A 110 -1.21 22.88 25.49
CA GLY A 110 -2.51 22.24 25.67
C GLY A 110 -2.99 21.49 24.42
N THR A 111 -3.86 20.51 24.60
CA THR A 111 -4.39 19.68 23.51
C THR A 111 -5.87 19.92 23.27
N ASN A 112 -6.53 20.77 24.04
CA ASN A 112 -7.95 21.00 23.85
C ASN A 112 -8.23 21.67 22.51
N LEU A 113 -9.33 21.26 21.91
CA LEU A 113 -9.96 22.00 20.83
C LEU A 113 -10.58 23.30 21.37
N TYR A 114 -10.59 24.34 20.56
CA TYR A 114 -11.41 25.52 20.81
C TYR A 114 -12.89 25.17 20.56
N GLY A 115 -13.81 25.81 21.27
CA GLY A 115 -15.25 25.62 21.06
C GLY A 115 -15.88 24.39 21.71
N LEU A 116 -15.14 23.62 22.54
CA LEU A 116 -15.67 22.44 23.25
C LEU A 116 -17.01 22.68 23.99
N PRO A 117 -17.28 23.84 24.62
CA PRO A 117 -18.59 24.09 25.24
C PRO A 117 -19.77 24.02 24.25
N SER A 118 -19.54 24.32 22.96
CA SER A 118 -20.58 24.27 21.92
C SER A 118 -21.07 22.85 21.63
N LEU A 119 -20.33 21.81 22.02
CA LEU A 119 -20.69 20.40 21.79
C LEU A 119 -21.97 19.97 22.53
N ALA A 120 -22.46 20.76 23.49
CA ALA A 120 -23.77 20.56 24.11
C ALA A 120 -24.93 20.79 23.11
N THR A 121 -24.66 21.46 21.99
CA THR A 121 -25.63 21.70 20.93
C THR A 121 -25.92 20.41 20.14
N PRO A 122 -27.20 20.04 19.94
CA PRO A 122 -27.56 18.87 19.15
C PRO A 122 -27.20 19.05 17.67
N GLY A 123 -27.09 17.95 16.94
CA GLY A 123 -26.75 17.96 15.51
C GLY A 123 -25.29 17.59 15.21
N PRO A 124 -24.82 17.85 13.98
CA PRO A 124 -23.43 17.59 13.59
C PRO A 124 -22.46 18.55 14.28
N VAL A 125 -21.20 18.15 14.37
CA VAL A 125 -20.10 19.00 14.82
C VAL A 125 -19.30 19.48 13.62
N TYR A 126 -19.21 20.80 13.47
CA TYR A 126 -18.40 21.43 12.44
C TYR A 126 -16.95 21.55 12.91
N VAL A 127 -16.03 20.93 12.18
CA VAL A 127 -14.59 21.07 12.40
C VAL A 127 -14.06 22.05 11.38
N VAL A 128 -13.61 23.20 11.84
CA VAL A 128 -13.20 24.34 11.00
C VAL A 128 -11.74 24.69 11.27
N GLU A 129 -11.13 25.50 10.40
CA GLU A 129 -9.72 25.87 10.53
C GLU A 129 -9.44 26.79 11.72
N GLY A 130 -10.12 27.93 11.79
CA GLY A 130 -9.85 28.97 12.77
C GLY A 130 -10.86 29.06 13.91
N GLU A 131 -10.45 29.68 15.02
CA GLU A 131 -11.35 30.01 16.14
C GLU A 131 -12.45 31.02 15.74
N LYS A 132 -12.19 31.88 14.75
CA LYS A 132 -13.17 32.81 14.16
C LYS A 132 -14.37 32.04 13.60
N ASP A 133 -14.12 31.01 12.80
CA ASP A 133 -15.15 30.19 12.17
C ASP A 133 -15.92 29.37 13.20
N ALA A 134 -15.22 28.82 14.19
CA ALA A 134 -15.85 28.04 15.25
C ALA A 134 -16.78 28.92 16.09
N THR A 135 -16.33 30.14 16.40
CA THR A 135 -17.15 31.15 17.08
C THR A 135 -18.37 31.50 16.23
N THR A 136 -18.18 31.79 14.94
CA THR A 136 -19.25 32.22 14.03
C THR A 136 -20.32 31.13 13.87
N ALA A 137 -19.92 29.87 13.69
CA ALA A 137 -20.87 28.76 13.65
C ALA A 137 -21.62 28.58 14.99
N ALA A 138 -20.92 28.72 16.12
CA ALA A 138 -21.53 28.58 17.44
C ALA A 138 -22.52 29.71 17.78
N THR A 139 -22.26 30.94 17.35
CA THR A 139 -23.09 32.10 17.74
C THR A 139 -24.16 32.44 16.71
N VAL A 140 -23.87 32.31 15.41
CA VAL A 140 -24.79 32.66 14.33
C VAL A 140 -25.69 31.48 13.97
N TRP A 141 -25.09 30.34 13.62
CA TRP A 141 -25.86 29.12 13.30
C TRP A 141 -26.37 28.39 14.54
N LYS A 142 -25.87 28.73 15.73
CA LYS A 142 -26.14 27.98 16.97
C LYS A 142 -25.83 26.49 16.78
N ALA A 143 -24.68 26.21 16.17
CA ALA A 143 -24.21 24.87 15.86
C ALA A 143 -23.02 24.46 16.74
N ALA A 144 -22.82 23.17 16.96
CA ALA A 144 -21.62 22.67 17.60
C ALA A 144 -20.42 22.85 16.63
N ALA A 145 -19.39 23.58 17.03
CA ALA A 145 -18.23 23.84 16.19
C ALA A 145 -16.93 23.88 16.99
N VAL A 146 -15.87 23.32 16.42
CA VAL A 146 -14.56 23.22 17.05
C VAL A 146 -13.44 23.54 16.06
N SER A 147 -12.33 24.06 16.58
CA SER A 147 -11.09 24.24 15.82
C SER A 147 -9.88 23.78 16.63
N GLN A 148 -8.86 23.33 15.92
CA GLN A 148 -7.57 22.97 16.50
C GLN A 148 -6.68 24.23 16.59
N ALA A 149 -5.98 24.39 17.71
CA ALA A 149 -4.99 25.46 17.83
C ALA A 149 -3.81 25.26 16.86
N GLN A 150 -3.17 26.37 16.46
CA GLN A 150 -1.94 26.40 15.65
C GLN A 150 -2.12 26.25 14.12
N GLY A 151 -3.34 26.50 13.59
CA GLY A 151 -3.59 26.69 12.15
C GLY A 151 -3.45 25.42 11.29
N ALA A 152 -3.59 25.57 9.96
CA ALA A 152 -3.69 24.44 9.03
C ALA A 152 -2.48 23.51 8.93
N SER A 153 -1.26 24.00 9.11
CA SER A 153 -0.04 23.19 8.99
C SER A 153 0.25 22.31 10.22
N THR A 154 -0.59 22.39 11.25
CA THR A 154 -0.38 21.62 12.48
C THR A 154 -0.99 20.23 12.36
N SER A 155 -0.17 19.22 12.63
CA SER A 155 -0.62 17.82 12.68
C SER A 155 -1.84 17.64 13.60
N PRO A 156 -2.91 16.93 13.14
CA PRO A 156 -4.08 16.62 13.96
C PRO A 156 -3.75 15.88 15.26
N ALA A 157 -2.64 15.12 15.29
CA ALA A 157 -2.23 14.36 16.48
C ALA A 157 -1.84 15.24 17.69
N LYS A 158 -1.69 16.56 17.51
CA LYS A 158 -1.41 17.50 18.61
C LYS A 158 -2.65 17.95 19.38
N ALA A 159 -3.85 17.55 18.93
CA ALA A 159 -5.11 17.86 19.60
C ALA A 159 -5.80 16.60 20.12
N ASP A 160 -6.59 16.77 21.17
CA ASP A 160 -7.46 15.73 21.70
C ASP A 160 -8.82 15.77 20.99
N TRP A 161 -9.03 14.80 20.10
CA TRP A 161 -10.27 14.63 19.33
C TRP A 161 -11.28 13.70 19.99
N THR A 162 -10.95 13.11 21.14
CA THR A 162 -11.86 12.19 21.86
C THR A 162 -13.24 12.79 22.19
N PRO A 163 -13.41 14.11 22.39
CA PRO A 163 -14.73 14.71 22.58
C PRO A 163 -15.69 14.53 21.38
N LEU A 164 -15.18 14.22 20.19
CA LEU A 164 -15.99 13.99 18.98
C LEU A 164 -16.49 12.55 18.84
N LYS A 165 -16.15 11.66 19.77
CA LYS A 165 -16.57 10.26 19.77
C LYS A 165 -18.09 10.14 19.60
N GLY A 166 -18.52 9.35 18.62
CA GLY A 166 -19.93 9.08 18.40
C GLY A 166 -20.73 10.23 17.78
N ARG A 167 -20.07 11.31 17.33
CA ARG A 167 -20.73 12.45 16.68
C ARG A 167 -20.71 12.30 15.16
N GLU A 168 -21.66 12.94 14.48
CA GLU A 168 -21.50 13.26 13.06
C GLU A 168 -20.58 14.47 12.94
N VAL A 169 -19.51 14.35 12.17
CA VAL A 169 -18.51 15.41 11.98
C VAL A 169 -18.53 15.89 10.53
N ILE A 170 -18.58 17.22 10.38
CA ILE A 170 -18.50 17.92 9.10
C ILE A 170 -17.23 18.77 9.15
N ILE A 171 -16.21 18.40 8.39
CA ILE A 171 -14.99 19.18 8.25
C ILE A 171 -15.25 20.23 7.17
N VAL A 172 -15.23 21.51 7.54
CA VAL A 172 -15.30 22.60 6.56
C VAL A 172 -13.87 22.98 6.20
N ALA A 173 -13.50 22.72 4.95
CA ALA A 173 -12.19 23.10 4.43
C ALA A 173 -12.25 24.53 3.89
N ASP A 174 -11.22 25.31 4.22
CA ASP A 174 -10.99 26.60 3.58
C ASP A 174 -10.68 26.36 2.10
N LYS A 175 -11.20 27.22 1.22
CA LYS A 175 -11.08 27.09 -0.25
C LYS A 175 -9.69 27.51 -0.75
N ASP A 176 -8.68 26.82 -0.28
CA ASP A 176 -7.33 26.86 -0.80
C ASP A 176 -6.64 25.50 -0.62
N SER A 177 -5.48 25.34 -1.27
CA SER A 177 -4.76 24.07 -1.28
C SER A 177 -4.26 23.64 0.11
N GLN A 178 -4.07 24.58 1.05
CA GLN A 178 -3.63 24.27 2.41
C GLN A 178 -4.82 23.82 3.27
N GLY A 179 -5.96 24.49 3.16
CA GLY A 179 -7.22 24.14 3.82
C GLY A 179 -7.74 22.76 3.41
N GLU A 180 -7.68 22.44 2.11
CA GLU A 180 -8.06 21.12 1.59
C GLU A 180 -7.18 20.00 2.16
N LYS A 181 -5.84 20.16 2.13
CA LYS A 181 -4.90 19.19 2.70
C LYS A 181 -5.12 18.98 4.19
N ARG A 182 -5.31 20.07 4.94
CA ARG A 182 -5.66 20.02 6.36
C ARG A 182 -6.92 19.20 6.59
N ALA A 183 -7.98 19.43 5.80
CA ALA A 183 -9.23 18.69 5.95
C ALA A 183 -9.06 17.19 5.70
N TYR A 184 -8.28 16.80 4.70
CA TYR A 184 -7.93 15.39 4.47
C TYR A 184 -7.10 14.79 5.61
N ASN A 185 -6.11 15.52 6.13
CA ASN A 185 -5.30 15.07 7.27
C ASN A 185 -6.17 14.83 8.52
N VAL A 186 -7.11 15.74 8.80
CA VAL A 186 -8.06 15.59 9.91
C VAL A 186 -9.00 14.40 9.64
N LEU A 187 -9.51 14.24 8.42
CA LEU A 187 -10.35 13.10 8.03
C LEU A 187 -9.63 11.75 8.30
N THR A 188 -8.39 11.61 7.81
CA THR A 188 -7.57 10.41 7.99
C THR A 188 -7.29 10.15 9.47
N HIS A 189 -6.96 11.20 10.23
CA HIS A 189 -6.71 11.07 11.66
C HIS A 189 -7.97 10.61 12.42
N LEU A 190 -9.11 11.29 12.22
CA LEU A 190 -10.37 10.98 12.90
C LEU A 190 -10.89 9.59 12.56
N THR A 191 -10.75 9.14 11.31
CA THR A 191 -11.21 7.83 10.86
C THR A 191 -10.36 6.67 11.41
N GLY A 192 -9.10 6.95 11.75
CA GLY A 192 -8.15 6.02 12.38
C GLY A 192 -8.21 5.95 13.92
N LEU A 193 -9.00 6.81 14.59
CA LEU A 193 -9.15 6.77 16.05
C LEU A 193 -9.92 5.52 16.51
N GLU A 194 -9.52 4.96 17.65
CA GLU A 194 -10.29 3.92 18.34
C GLU A 194 -11.65 4.47 18.81
N ALA A 195 -11.62 5.67 19.41
CA ALA A 195 -12.80 6.42 19.86
C ALA A 195 -13.27 7.43 18.80
N ARG A 196 -13.59 6.95 17.59
CA ARG A 196 -13.90 7.81 16.44
C ARG A 196 -15.32 8.39 16.39
N PRO A 197 -15.55 9.43 15.55
CA PRO A 197 -16.88 9.88 15.14
C PRO A 197 -17.73 8.78 14.46
N ASP A 198 -19.05 8.98 14.41
CA ASP A 198 -20.00 8.08 13.72
C ASP A 198 -19.91 8.20 12.20
N SER A 199 -19.64 9.42 11.73
CA SER A 199 -19.33 9.70 10.34
C SER A 199 -18.52 10.98 10.23
N VAL A 200 -17.70 11.05 9.18
CA VAL A 200 -16.92 12.25 8.84
C VAL A 200 -17.13 12.56 7.36
N ARG A 201 -17.36 13.83 7.03
CA ARG A 201 -17.40 14.32 5.63
C ARG A 201 -16.65 15.64 5.51
N ILE A 202 -16.06 15.90 4.35
CA ILE A 202 -15.46 17.19 4.01
C ILE A 202 -16.46 18.00 3.18
N VAL A 203 -16.53 19.31 3.43
CA VAL A 203 -17.35 20.26 2.68
C VAL A 203 -16.61 21.57 2.46
N HIS A 204 -17.00 22.31 1.43
CA HIS A 204 -16.58 23.69 1.16
C HIS A 204 -17.75 24.66 1.39
N ALA A 205 -17.41 25.91 1.67
CA ALA A 205 -18.35 27.03 1.54
C ALA A 205 -19.00 27.06 0.14
N ALA A 206 -20.27 27.44 0.01
CA ALA A 206 -20.83 27.75 -1.30
C ALA A 206 -20.14 28.97 -1.92
N GLU A 207 -20.02 30.03 -1.12
CA GLU A 207 -19.50 31.35 -1.46
C GLU A 207 -18.55 31.80 -0.35
N GLY A 208 -17.51 32.56 -0.71
CA GLY A 208 -16.44 32.93 0.23
C GLY A 208 -15.35 31.88 0.37
N LYS A 209 -14.31 32.22 1.15
CA LYS A 209 -13.10 31.39 1.32
C LYS A 209 -13.22 30.43 2.49
N ASP A 210 -13.79 30.90 3.60
CA ASP A 210 -13.94 30.17 4.86
C ASP A 210 -15.41 30.03 5.27
N LEU A 211 -15.68 29.39 6.41
CA LEU A 211 -17.04 29.23 6.92
C LEU A 211 -17.67 30.58 7.32
N SER A 212 -16.88 31.50 7.87
CA SER A 212 -17.38 32.82 8.26
C SER A 212 -17.84 33.63 7.05
N ASP A 213 -17.12 33.58 5.93
CA ASP A 213 -17.50 34.26 4.68
C ASP A 213 -18.79 33.65 4.12
N HIS A 214 -18.93 32.33 4.16
CA HIS A 214 -20.16 31.63 3.75
C HIS A 214 -21.38 32.10 4.56
N ILE A 215 -21.22 32.23 5.89
CA ILE A 215 -22.25 32.73 6.79
C ILE A 215 -22.54 34.20 6.53
N ALA A 216 -21.50 35.01 6.32
CA ALA A 216 -21.61 36.44 6.07
C ALA A 216 -22.31 36.74 4.73
N ALA A 217 -22.08 35.90 3.71
CA ALA A 217 -22.80 35.90 2.43
C ALA A 217 -24.27 35.45 2.56
N GLY A 218 -24.69 35.01 3.75
CA GLY A 218 -26.10 34.71 4.06
C GLY A 218 -26.50 33.25 3.88
N HIS A 219 -25.55 32.37 3.56
CA HIS A 219 -25.80 30.95 3.38
C HIS A 219 -25.97 30.20 4.70
N THR A 220 -26.64 29.05 4.60
CA THR A 220 -26.93 28.14 5.71
C THR A 220 -26.09 26.88 5.61
N SER A 221 -26.13 26.04 6.64
CA SER A 221 -25.41 24.77 6.64
C SER A 221 -25.79 23.82 5.50
N ASP A 222 -26.99 23.97 4.94
CA ASP A 222 -27.49 23.13 3.85
C ASP A 222 -26.89 23.51 2.49
N ASP A 223 -26.35 24.72 2.37
CA ASP A 223 -25.72 25.24 1.16
C ASP A 223 -24.25 24.80 1.04
N LEU A 224 -23.67 24.16 2.06
CA LEU A 224 -22.29 23.66 2.04
C LEU A 224 -22.11 22.56 0.98
N VAL A 225 -21.07 22.71 0.16
CA VAL A 225 -20.80 21.84 -0.99
C VAL A 225 -19.94 20.65 -0.56
N ALA A 226 -20.42 19.43 -0.74
CA ALA A 226 -19.67 18.22 -0.34
C ALA A 226 -18.43 17.98 -1.21
N VAL A 227 -17.34 17.58 -0.55
CA VAL A 227 -16.08 17.17 -1.19
C VAL A 227 -15.86 15.69 -0.90
N GLY A 228 -16.17 14.85 -1.88
CA GLY A 228 -16.10 13.39 -1.77
C GLY A 228 -17.25 12.75 -0.99
N GLU A 229 -17.09 11.46 -0.68
CA GLU A 229 -18.11 10.66 0.00
C GLU A 229 -18.06 10.80 1.54
N LYS A 230 -19.24 10.70 2.17
CA LYS A 230 -19.37 10.61 3.62
C LYS A 230 -18.79 9.27 4.12
N VAL A 231 -17.72 9.33 4.90
CA VAL A 231 -17.11 8.15 5.52
C VAL A 231 -17.88 7.80 6.79
N GLY A 232 -18.72 6.76 6.73
CA GLY A 232 -19.50 6.27 7.87
C GLY A 232 -18.84 5.12 8.65
N ARG A 233 -19.41 4.75 9.80
CA ARG A 233 -19.04 3.51 10.52
C ARG A 233 -19.10 2.29 9.60
N ARG A 234 -18.11 1.38 9.75
CA ARG A 234 -18.14 0.04 9.16
C ARG A 234 -19.43 -0.66 9.60
N ARG A 235 -20.29 -1.00 8.63
CA ARG A 235 -21.53 -1.76 8.86
C ARG A 235 -21.45 -3.10 8.12
N VAL A 236 -22.05 -4.13 8.70
CA VAL A 236 -22.30 -5.37 7.96
C VAL A 236 -23.37 -5.10 6.92
N LYS A 237 -23.06 -5.30 5.65
CA LYS A 237 -24.00 -5.20 4.52
C LYS A 237 -24.31 -6.61 4.03
N LEU A 238 -25.56 -7.03 4.11
CA LEU A 238 -26.03 -8.25 3.44
C LEU A 238 -26.33 -7.92 1.97
N VAL A 239 -25.74 -8.68 1.06
CA VAL A 239 -26.01 -8.60 -0.39
C VAL A 239 -26.67 -9.91 -0.81
N LYS A 240 -27.81 -9.83 -1.51
CA LYS A 240 -28.49 -11.03 -2.01
C LYS A 240 -27.62 -11.66 -3.09
N ALA A 241 -27.31 -12.95 -2.98
CA ALA A 241 -26.49 -13.67 -3.97
C ALA A 241 -27.05 -13.51 -5.40
N GLY A 242 -28.37 -13.61 -5.59
CA GLY A 242 -29.01 -13.42 -6.89
C GLY A 242 -28.98 -12.00 -7.47
N SER A 243 -28.46 -11.01 -6.73
CA SER A 243 -28.19 -9.66 -7.26
C SER A 243 -26.76 -9.48 -7.78
N VAL A 244 -25.88 -10.45 -7.54
CA VAL A 244 -24.51 -10.46 -8.04
C VAL A 244 -24.53 -11.11 -9.42
N LYS A 245 -24.03 -10.40 -10.43
CA LYS A 245 -23.94 -10.92 -11.80
C LYS A 245 -22.82 -11.94 -11.89
N THR A 246 -23.07 -13.06 -12.57
CA THR A 246 -22.02 -14.04 -12.91
C THR A 246 -21.19 -13.52 -14.07
N GLU A 247 -19.87 -13.54 -13.93
CA GLU A 247 -18.93 -13.08 -14.96
C GLU A 247 -17.81 -14.10 -15.16
N LYS A 248 -17.27 -14.14 -16.39
CA LYS A 248 -16.09 -14.96 -16.70
C LYS A 248 -14.84 -14.24 -16.20
N VAL A 249 -13.82 -15.00 -15.80
CA VAL A 249 -12.50 -14.44 -15.50
C VAL A 249 -11.85 -14.01 -16.82
N ASP A 250 -11.58 -12.72 -16.94
CA ASP A 250 -10.78 -12.15 -18.01
C ASP A 250 -9.29 -12.22 -17.66
N TRP A 251 -8.43 -12.35 -18.67
CA TRP A 251 -6.98 -12.49 -18.50
C TRP A 251 -6.24 -11.45 -19.32
N LEU A 252 -5.25 -10.78 -18.71
CA LEU A 252 -4.30 -9.96 -19.44
C LEU A 252 -3.25 -10.83 -20.14
N ILE A 253 -2.81 -11.88 -19.46
CA ILE A 253 -2.00 -12.97 -20.04
C ILE A 253 -2.69 -14.26 -19.65
N PRO A 254 -3.20 -15.05 -20.61
CA PRO A 254 -3.89 -16.31 -20.33
C PRO A 254 -3.07 -17.20 -19.38
N GLU A 255 -3.74 -17.78 -18.39
CA GLU A 255 -3.16 -18.67 -17.37
C GLU A 255 -2.14 -18.02 -16.40
N TRP A 256 -1.69 -16.79 -16.66
CA TRP A 256 -0.66 -16.11 -15.87
C TRP A 256 -1.20 -14.91 -15.08
N ILE A 257 -1.84 -13.94 -15.76
CA ILE A 257 -2.26 -12.67 -15.14
C ILE A 257 -3.76 -12.48 -15.35
N PRO A 258 -4.61 -12.86 -14.37
CA PRO A 258 -6.03 -12.55 -14.41
C PRO A 258 -6.25 -11.04 -14.25
N ALA A 259 -7.19 -10.48 -15.01
CA ALA A 259 -7.52 -9.06 -14.96
C ALA A 259 -8.21 -8.71 -13.63
N ASN A 260 -8.03 -7.46 -13.16
CA ASN A 260 -8.65 -6.90 -11.96
C ASN A 260 -8.29 -7.63 -10.66
N MET A 261 -7.14 -8.29 -10.63
CA MET A 261 -6.72 -9.13 -9.51
C MET A 261 -5.24 -8.93 -9.17
N LEU A 262 -4.86 -9.41 -7.99
CA LEU A 262 -3.48 -9.46 -7.52
C LEU A 262 -2.78 -10.73 -8.02
N THR A 263 -1.67 -10.53 -8.72
CA THR A 263 -0.71 -11.56 -9.15
C THR A 263 0.65 -11.31 -8.48
N LEU A 264 1.38 -12.36 -8.15
CA LEU A 264 2.75 -12.26 -7.66
C LEU A 264 3.72 -12.90 -8.65
N LEU A 265 4.83 -12.21 -8.95
CA LEU A 265 5.97 -12.80 -9.66
C LEU A 265 7.11 -13.02 -8.65
N ALA A 266 7.44 -14.28 -8.43
CA ALA A 266 8.40 -14.75 -7.45
C ALA A 266 9.64 -15.33 -8.12
N GLY A 267 10.82 -15.10 -7.54
CA GLY A 267 12.08 -15.58 -8.10
C GLY A 267 13.25 -15.26 -7.19
N ARG A 268 14.37 -15.99 -7.34
CA ARG A 268 15.64 -15.66 -6.67
C ARG A 268 16.09 -14.22 -7.03
N GLU A 269 16.96 -13.65 -6.22
CA GLU A 269 17.55 -12.33 -6.49
C GLU A 269 18.36 -12.37 -7.79
N GLY A 270 18.39 -11.26 -8.55
CA GLY A 270 19.14 -11.17 -9.81
C GLY A 270 18.55 -11.89 -11.02
N ILE A 271 17.46 -12.66 -10.87
CA ILE A 271 16.88 -13.48 -11.96
C ILE A 271 16.18 -12.69 -13.09
N GLY A 272 16.05 -11.35 -12.97
CA GLY A 272 15.43 -10.50 -13.99
C GLY A 272 13.92 -10.24 -13.83
N LYS A 273 13.35 -10.34 -12.62
CA LYS A 273 11.92 -10.07 -12.35
C LYS A 273 11.48 -8.67 -12.82
N SER A 274 12.25 -7.64 -12.51
CA SER A 274 11.97 -6.26 -12.93
C SER A 274 12.03 -6.11 -14.46
N THR A 275 12.92 -6.85 -15.12
CA THR A 275 13.02 -6.89 -16.59
C THR A 275 11.79 -7.55 -17.22
N ILE A 276 11.30 -8.66 -16.63
CA ILE A 276 10.03 -9.29 -17.01
C ILE A 276 8.86 -8.29 -16.82
N ALA A 277 8.80 -7.61 -15.68
CA ALA A 277 7.75 -6.63 -15.40
C ALA A 277 7.76 -5.48 -16.43
N CYS A 278 8.94 -4.97 -16.80
CA CYS A 278 9.08 -3.95 -17.84
C CYS A 278 8.59 -4.45 -19.21
N SER A 279 8.81 -5.73 -19.54
CA SER A 279 8.29 -6.33 -20.77
C SER A 279 6.76 -6.36 -20.81
N TRP A 280 6.10 -6.71 -19.69
CA TRP A 280 4.63 -6.67 -19.61
C TRP A 280 4.07 -5.24 -19.68
N VAL A 281 4.71 -4.29 -18.99
CA VAL A 281 4.34 -2.87 -19.11
C VAL A 281 4.48 -2.40 -20.55
N ALA A 282 5.55 -2.79 -21.24
CA ALA A 282 5.74 -2.46 -22.65
C ALA A 282 4.64 -3.07 -23.54
N GLU A 283 4.28 -4.33 -23.35
CA GLU A 283 3.21 -4.99 -24.09
C GLU A 283 1.86 -4.27 -23.91
N PHE A 284 1.47 -3.97 -22.67
CA PHE A 284 0.16 -3.37 -22.39
C PHE A 284 0.07 -1.88 -22.73
N SER A 285 1.14 -1.11 -22.46
CA SER A 285 1.19 0.31 -22.83
C SER A 285 1.07 0.52 -24.34
N ASN A 286 1.67 -0.36 -25.14
CA ASN A 286 1.54 -0.35 -26.61
C ASN A 286 0.14 -0.73 -27.11
N ARG A 287 -0.66 -1.44 -26.30
CA ARG A 287 -2.08 -1.71 -26.58
C ARG A 287 -3.01 -0.57 -26.13
N GLY A 288 -2.46 0.56 -25.69
CA GLY A 288 -3.21 1.72 -25.21
C GLY A 288 -3.64 1.64 -23.74
N MET A 289 -3.18 0.63 -23.00
CA MET A 289 -3.48 0.52 -21.58
C MET A 289 -2.57 1.44 -20.77
N LYS A 290 -3.16 2.25 -19.87
CA LYS A 290 -2.38 3.03 -18.91
C LYS A 290 -1.85 2.13 -17.79
N CYS A 291 -0.54 2.19 -17.56
CA CYS A 291 0.17 1.41 -16.57
C CYS A 291 0.80 2.31 -15.51
N ALA A 292 0.88 1.85 -14.26
CA ALA A 292 1.64 2.52 -13.22
C ALA A 292 2.76 1.62 -12.67
N TYR A 293 3.86 2.23 -12.26
CA TYR A 293 5.04 1.54 -11.74
C TYR A 293 5.45 2.17 -10.41
N LEU A 294 5.43 1.37 -9.33
CA LEU A 294 6.00 1.74 -8.05
C LEU A 294 7.37 1.07 -7.93
N ASN A 295 8.42 1.88 -7.94
CA ASN A 295 9.80 1.46 -7.70
C ASN A 295 10.24 1.89 -6.28
N SER A 296 10.80 0.98 -5.50
CA SER A 296 11.28 1.28 -4.14
C SER A 296 12.81 1.30 -4.01
N GLU A 297 13.49 0.52 -4.86
CA GLU A 297 14.94 0.24 -4.71
C GLU A 297 15.76 0.92 -5.81
N ASP A 298 15.20 0.98 -7.03
CA ASP A 298 15.89 1.43 -8.23
C ASP A 298 15.59 2.90 -8.54
N SER A 299 16.56 3.60 -9.11
CA SER A 299 16.37 4.96 -9.62
C SER A 299 15.44 4.98 -10.84
N ARG A 300 14.48 5.91 -10.87
CA ARG A 300 13.60 6.10 -12.03
C ARG A 300 14.37 6.50 -13.28
N SER A 301 15.25 7.50 -13.17
CA SER A 301 15.98 8.06 -14.31
C SER A 301 17.11 7.16 -14.80
N PHE A 302 17.81 6.47 -13.89
CA PHE A 302 18.98 5.66 -14.25
C PHE A 302 18.63 4.19 -14.51
N THR A 303 17.51 3.70 -14.00
CA THR A 303 17.19 2.27 -14.04
C THR A 303 15.83 1.97 -14.66
N VAL A 304 14.74 2.46 -14.08
CA VAL A 304 13.39 2.01 -14.48
C VAL A 304 12.94 2.59 -15.82
N LYS A 305 13.03 3.92 -16.00
CA LYS A 305 12.69 4.57 -17.29
C LYS A 305 13.56 4.01 -18.43
N PRO A 306 14.89 3.88 -18.31
CA PRO A 306 15.70 3.27 -19.36
C PRO A 306 15.30 1.82 -19.67
N ARG A 307 15.01 0.97 -18.66
CA ARG A 307 14.54 -0.40 -18.90
C ARG A 307 13.20 -0.44 -19.64
N LEU A 308 12.26 0.45 -19.29
CA LEU A 308 10.98 0.60 -20.00
C LEU A 308 11.18 1.04 -21.45
N GLN A 309 12.08 2.01 -21.69
CA GLN A 309 12.43 2.46 -23.04
C GLN A 309 13.07 1.34 -23.86
N ALA A 310 14.04 0.61 -23.31
CA ALA A 310 14.69 -0.51 -23.98
C ALA A 310 13.71 -1.65 -24.28
N ALA A 311 12.74 -1.90 -23.39
CA ALA A 311 11.64 -2.84 -23.63
C ALA A 311 10.63 -2.37 -24.69
N GLY A 312 10.71 -1.10 -25.12
CA GLY A 312 9.83 -0.51 -26.11
C GLY A 312 8.48 -0.06 -25.56
N ALA A 313 8.40 0.30 -24.28
CA ALA A 313 7.16 0.77 -23.67
C ALA A 313 6.72 2.13 -24.24
N ASN A 314 5.41 2.30 -24.41
CA ASN A 314 4.84 3.61 -24.70
C ASN A 314 4.78 4.43 -23.40
N LEU A 315 5.80 5.26 -23.18
CA LEU A 315 5.96 6.02 -21.94
C LEU A 315 4.82 7.01 -21.66
N ASP A 316 4.10 7.49 -22.67
CA ASP A 316 2.95 8.37 -22.47
C ASP A 316 1.79 7.66 -21.75
N ASN A 317 1.79 6.33 -21.79
CA ASN A 317 0.85 5.48 -21.08
C ASN A 317 1.43 4.91 -19.77
N VAL A 318 2.61 5.35 -19.32
CA VAL A 318 3.26 4.84 -18.10
C VAL A 318 3.43 5.94 -17.06
N PHE A 319 2.92 5.68 -15.85
CA PHE A 319 2.96 6.59 -14.71
C PHE A 319 3.90 6.04 -13.63
N PHE A 320 4.70 6.91 -13.00
CA PHE A 320 5.40 6.55 -11.77
C PHE A 320 4.54 6.94 -10.57
N ILE A 321 4.53 6.09 -9.54
CA ILE A 321 3.79 6.36 -8.31
C ILE A 321 4.71 7.12 -7.35
N ASP A 322 4.24 8.26 -6.86
CA ASP A 322 4.92 9.10 -5.88
C ASP A 322 3.97 9.51 -4.74
N VAL A 323 4.54 9.95 -3.63
CA VAL A 323 3.79 10.56 -2.52
C VAL A 323 4.39 11.91 -2.22
N GLU A 324 3.69 12.99 -2.58
CA GLU A 324 4.12 14.33 -2.26
C GLU A 324 3.71 14.72 -0.83
N THR A 325 4.67 15.19 -0.04
CA THR A 325 4.39 15.78 1.29
C THR A 325 4.50 17.30 1.26
N GLU A 326 3.83 17.99 2.20
CA GLU A 326 3.80 19.46 2.29
C GLU A 326 5.18 20.13 2.44
N SER A 327 6.19 19.41 2.92
CA SER A 327 7.57 19.91 3.02
C SER A 327 8.34 19.87 1.69
N GLY A 328 7.72 19.43 0.59
CA GLY A 328 8.42 19.14 -0.66
C GLY A 328 9.40 17.97 -0.52
N ALA A 329 9.19 17.13 0.50
CA ALA A 329 9.94 15.90 0.67
C ALA A 329 9.14 14.78 0.00
N ASP A 330 9.80 14.02 -0.88
CA ASP A 330 9.25 12.79 -1.44
C ASP A 330 8.96 11.83 -0.29
N GLY A 331 7.68 11.61 -0.01
CA GLY A 331 7.22 10.57 0.90
C GLY A 331 7.28 9.21 0.22
N HIS A 332 7.34 8.14 1.00
CA HIS A 332 7.15 6.80 0.47
C HIS A 332 5.69 6.40 0.64
N LEU A 333 5.13 5.71 -0.36
CA LEU A 333 3.83 5.08 -0.26
C LEU A 333 3.86 4.01 0.84
N LEU A 334 2.97 4.12 1.84
CA LEU A 334 2.89 3.19 2.96
C LEU A 334 1.61 2.36 2.87
N LEU A 335 1.75 1.08 2.52
CA LEU A 335 0.62 0.17 2.43
C LEU A 335 0.53 -0.71 3.69
N PRO A 336 -0.67 -0.92 4.25
CA PRO A 336 -1.98 -0.68 3.65
C PRO A 336 -2.59 0.71 3.90
N GLN A 337 -1.92 1.60 4.65
CA GLN A 337 -2.47 2.89 5.07
C GLN A 337 -2.95 3.75 3.89
N ASP A 338 -2.19 3.77 2.80
CA ASP A 338 -2.46 4.58 1.62
C ASP A 338 -3.22 3.83 0.52
N THR A 339 -3.76 2.64 0.80
CA THR A 339 -4.41 1.79 -0.24
C THR A 339 -5.55 2.52 -0.93
N ASP A 340 -6.47 3.13 -0.18
CA ASP A 340 -7.62 3.84 -0.76
C ASP A 340 -7.19 5.10 -1.53
N LEU A 341 -6.12 5.78 -1.08
CA LEU A 341 -5.55 6.93 -1.77
C LEU A 341 -4.96 6.50 -3.12
N LEU A 342 -4.13 5.47 -3.12
CA LEU A 342 -3.51 4.88 -4.31
C LEU A 342 -4.58 4.52 -5.34
N PHE A 343 -5.59 3.73 -4.96
CA PHE A 343 -6.58 3.25 -5.93
C PHE A 343 -7.47 4.34 -6.51
N ARG A 344 -7.76 5.41 -5.75
CA ARG A 344 -8.50 6.56 -6.28
C ARG A 344 -7.69 7.28 -7.34
N GLU A 345 -6.44 7.62 -7.04
CA GLU A 345 -5.56 8.29 -8.01
C GLU A 345 -5.39 7.43 -9.28
N LEU A 346 -5.13 6.13 -9.14
CA LEU A 346 -5.03 5.23 -10.28
C LEU A 346 -6.32 5.20 -11.12
N SER A 347 -7.49 5.19 -10.46
CA SER A 347 -8.78 5.21 -11.14
C SER A 347 -9.03 6.54 -11.86
N ASP A 348 -8.68 7.66 -11.23
CA ASP A 348 -8.87 9.02 -11.78
C ASP A 348 -7.98 9.24 -13.02
N GLN A 349 -6.76 8.70 -13.02
CA GLN A 349 -5.88 8.69 -14.18
C GLN A 349 -6.27 7.65 -15.25
N GLY A 350 -7.19 6.73 -14.94
CA GLY A 350 -7.61 5.64 -15.82
C GLY A 350 -6.58 4.51 -15.97
N VAL A 351 -5.69 4.33 -14.99
CA VAL A 351 -4.71 3.25 -14.94
C VAL A 351 -5.40 1.90 -14.72
N LYS A 352 -4.93 0.87 -15.42
CA LYS A 352 -5.50 -0.50 -15.36
C LYS A 352 -4.50 -1.60 -15.02
N PHE A 353 -3.20 -1.31 -15.03
CA PHE A 353 -2.15 -2.26 -14.71
C PHE A 353 -1.08 -1.62 -13.83
N VAL A 354 -0.73 -2.25 -12.72
CA VAL A 354 0.21 -1.69 -11.73
C VAL A 354 1.29 -2.70 -11.40
N ILE A 355 2.55 -2.26 -11.42
CA ILE A 355 3.71 -3.01 -10.91
C ILE A 355 4.11 -2.48 -9.54
N LEU A 356 4.32 -3.38 -8.57
CA LEU A 356 4.95 -3.10 -7.27
C LEU A 356 6.34 -3.77 -7.20
N ASP A 357 7.40 -2.99 -7.34
CA ASP A 357 8.79 -3.45 -7.45
C ASP A 357 9.70 -2.82 -6.38
N ALA A 358 10.03 -3.49 -5.28
CA ALA A 358 9.53 -4.79 -4.83
C ALA A 358 8.25 -4.64 -3.97
N ALA A 359 7.33 -5.60 -4.04
CA ALA A 359 6.05 -5.52 -3.31
C ALA A 359 6.26 -5.37 -1.79
N LYS A 360 7.20 -6.13 -1.23
CA LYS A 360 7.56 -6.07 0.19
C LYS A 360 8.05 -4.67 0.61
N SER A 361 8.71 -3.95 -0.28
CA SER A 361 9.32 -2.65 0.02
C SER A 361 8.29 -1.52 0.12
N SER A 362 7.08 -1.75 -0.39
CA SER A 362 5.91 -0.85 -0.20
C SER A 362 5.11 -1.13 1.09
N MET A 363 5.46 -2.17 1.83
CA MET A 363 4.79 -2.58 3.06
C MET A 363 5.20 -1.66 4.22
N ASP A 364 4.24 -1.26 5.06
CA ASP A 364 4.50 -0.44 6.25
C ASP A 364 5.62 -1.08 7.10
N PRO A 365 6.67 -0.32 7.50
CA PRO A 365 7.78 -0.82 8.30
C PRO A 365 7.39 -1.46 9.65
N LYS A 366 6.19 -1.20 10.15
CA LYS A 366 5.63 -1.85 11.36
C LYS A 366 5.16 -3.28 11.11
N LEU A 367 4.91 -3.63 9.85
CA LEU A 367 4.51 -4.95 9.43
C LEU A 367 5.73 -5.80 9.08
N ASP A 368 5.55 -7.12 9.11
CA ASP A 368 6.62 -8.10 8.94
C ASP A 368 6.22 -9.06 7.81
N GLY A 369 6.92 -8.98 6.68
CA GLY A 369 6.63 -9.79 5.49
C GLY A 369 6.82 -11.30 5.68
N TYR A 370 7.35 -11.74 6.82
CA TYR A 370 7.50 -13.16 7.19
C TYR A 370 6.37 -13.65 8.12
N LYS A 371 5.45 -12.79 8.57
CA LYS A 371 4.33 -13.17 9.44
C LYS A 371 3.01 -13.16 8.66
N ASP A 372 2.33 -14.30 8.64
CA ASP A 372 1.08 -14.51 7.88
C ASP A 372 0.02 -13.42 8.13
N ASP A 373 -0.21 -13.07 9.39
CA ASP A 373 -1.18 -12.06 9.83
C ASP A 373 -0.80 -10.64 9.40
N HIS A 374 0.50 -10.33 9.28
CA HIS A 374 0.98 -9.04 8.78
C HIS A 374 0.93 -8.99 7.24
N VAL A 375 1.27 -10.09 6.56
CA VAL A 375 1.14 -10.21 5.10
C VAL A 375 -0.32 -10.09 4.67
N ARG A 376 -1.26 -10.66 5.44
CA ARG A 376 -2.71 -10.47 5.24
C ARG A 376 -3.13 -9.01 5.36
N GLN A 377 -2.69 -8.33 6.41
CA GLN A 377 -2.98 -6.90 6.59
C GLN A 377 -2.48 -6.05 5.42
N PHE A 378 -1.38 -6.46 4.76
CA PHE A 378 -0.83 -5.78 3.59
C PHE A 378 -1.56 -6.14 2.27
N LEU A 379 -1.70 -7.43 1.95
CA LEU A 379 -2.19 -7.86 0.63
C LEU A 379 -3.72 -7.91 0.50
N GLU A 380 -4.48 -8.16 1.57
CA GLU A 380 -5.95 -8.25 1.48
C GLU A 380 -6.60 -6.93 1.04
N PRO A 381 -6.18 -5.75 1.56
CA PRO A 381 -6.66 -4.46 1.05
C PRO A 381 -6.32 -4.23 -0.42
N LEU A 382 -5.12 -4.64 -0.87
CA LEU A 382 -4.71 -4.52 -2.28
C LEU A 382 -5.55 -5.42 -3.19
N ALA A 383 -5.79 -6.66 -2.80
CA ALA A 383 -6.64 -7.58 -3.55
C ALA A 383 -8.09 -7.09 -3.62
N ALA A 384 -8.62 -6.54 -2.53
CA ALA A 384 -9.96 -5.96 -2.50
C ALA A 384 -10.08 -4.68 -3.34
N GLY A 385 -9.03 -3.84 -3.34
CA GLY A 385 -8.97 -2.65 -4.18
C GLY A 385 -8.89 -2.99 -5.67
N ALA A 386 -8.08 -4.00 -6.04
CA ALA A 386 -7.95 -4.46 -7.43
C ALA A 386 -9.31 -4.85 -8.01
N ASP A 387 -10.10 -5.62 -7.26
CA ASP A 387 -11.47 -6.02 -7.61
C ASP A 387 -12.41 -4.81 -7.67
N LYS A 388 -12.42 -3.97 -6.62
CA LYS A 388 -13.33 -2.81 -6.52
C LYS A 388 -13.14 -1.79 -7.64
N TYR A 389 -11.90 -1.48 -8.01
CA TYR A 389 -11.59 -0.43 -8.99
C TYR A 389 -11.35 -0.98 -10.41
N GLY A 390 -11.35 -2.30 -10.58
CA GLY A 390 -11.05 -2.95 -11.85
C GLY A 390 -9.64 -2.61 -12.33
N ILE A 391 -8.64 -2.88 -11.47
CA ILE A 391 -7.22 -2.61 -11.72
C ILE A 391 -6.43 -3.89 -11.42
N THR A 392 -5.55 -4.29 -12.33
CA THR A 392 -4.68 -5.46 -12.16
C THR A 392 -3.38 -5.07 -11.48
N ILE A 393 -2.95 -5.83 -10.46
CA ILE A 393 -1.70 -5.58 -9.73
C ILE A 393 -0.76 -6.78 -9.89
N VAL A 394 0.50 -6.50 -10.19
CA VAL A 394 1.60 -7.47 -10.13
C VAL A 394 2.62 -7.03 -9.10
N GLY A 395 2.77 -7.83 -8.04
CA GLY A 395 3.79 -7.63 -7.02
C GLY A 395 5.03 -8.49 -7.25
N LEU A 396 6.22 -7.89 -7.22
CA LEU A 396 7.47 -8.63 -7.31
C LEU A 396 7.93 -9.08 -5.92
N ALA A 397 8.25 -10.37 -5.79
CA ALA A 397 8.65 -10.99 -4.54
C ALA A 397 9.89 -11.87 -4.70
N HIS A 398 10.65 -12.02 -3.61
CA HIS A 398 11.80 -12.92 -3.56
C HIS A 398 11.45 -14.23 -2.86
N PHE A 399 12.08 -15.33 -3.28
CA PHE A 399 12.05 -16.56 -2.48
C PHE A 399 12.92 -16.38 -1.21
N GLY A 400 12.50 -16.98 -0.10
CA GLY A 400 13.24 -17.06 1.14
C GLY A 400 14.26 -18.21 1.11
N LYS A 401 15.27 -18.13 1.99
CA LYS A 401 16.43 -19.05 2.05
C LYS A 401 16.14 -20.46 2.64
N LYS A 402 14.91 -20.99 2.59
CA LYS A 402 14.60 -22.31 3.19
C LYS A 402 14.40 -23.39 2.13
N GLU A 403 14.97 -24.56 2.38
CA GLU A 403 14.86 -25.78 1.56
C GLU A 403 13.40 -26.23 1.35
N GLY A 404 13.03 -26.54 0.11
CA GLY A 404 11.80 -27.27 -0.25
C GLY A 404 11.15 -26.87 -1.58
N SER A 405 10.40 -27.79 -2.19
CA SER A 405 9.76 -27.65 -3.52
C SER A 405 8.50 -26.78 -3.57
N ASP A 406 7.91 -26.46 -2.42
CA ASP A 406 6.64 -25.73 -2.36
C ASP A 406 6.88 -24.22 -2.52
N THR A 407 6.72 -23.71 -3.75
CA THR A 407 6.87 -22.27 -4.05
C THR A 407 6.02 -21.36 -3.17
N GLY A 408 4.89 -21.85 -2.64
CA GLY A 408 4.05 -21.12 -1.69
C GLY A 408 4.70 -20.93 -0.32
N ARG A 409 5.54 -21.89 0.11
CA ARG A 409 6.36 -21.80 1.33
C ARG A 409 7.68 -21.07 1.09
N LEU A 410 8.19 -21.11 -0.14
CA LEU A 410 9.39 -20.37 -0.53
C LEU A 410 9.13 -18.86 -0.62
N LEU A 411 7.92 -18.41 -0.91
CA LEU A 411 7.57 -16.98 -0.99
C LEU A 411 7.74 -16.25 0.36
N LEU A 412 8.86 -15.51 0.51
CA LEU A 412 9.15 -14.66 1.66
C LEU A 412 8.88 -15.29 3.05
N GLY A 413 8.97 -16.62 3.17
CA GLY A 413 8.76 -17.36 4.42
C GLY A 413 7.35 -17.33 5.01
N SER A 414 6.34 -16.83 4.29
CA SER A 414 4.95 -16.77 4.73
C SER A 414 4.00 -17.29 3.64
N ILE A 415 3.18 -18.28 4.00
CA ILE A 415 2.24 -18.92 3.06
C ILE A 415 1.13 -17.94 2.63
N ALA A 416 0.86 -16.90 3.43
CA ALA A 416 -0.13 -15.87 3.15
C ALA A 416 0.08 -15.15 1.80
N TRP A 417 1.34 -14.93 1.37
CA TRP A 417 1.66 -14.34 0.07
C TRP A 417 1.00 -15.12 -1.06
N SER A 418 1.26 -16.43 -1.08
CA SER A 418 0.69 -17.32 -2.08
C SER A 418 -0.82 -17.45 -1.93
N GLN A 419 -1.37 -17.48 -0.70
CA GLN A 419 -2.79 -17.71 -0.47
C GLN A 419 -3.69 -16.55 -0.92
N ILE A 420 -3.26 -15.30 -0.71
CA ILE A 420 -4.04 -14.11 -1.02
C ILE A 420 -3.99 -13.80 -2.52
N ALA A 421 -2.82 -13.95 -3.14
CA ALA A 421 -2.68 -13.77 -4.58
C ALA A 421 -3.56 -14.78 -5.34
N ARG A 422 -4.23 -14.30 -6.40
CA ARG A 422 -5.09 -15.14 -7.25
C ARG A 422 -4.28 -15.95 -8.25
N SER A 423 -3.14 -15.41 -8.67
CA SER A 423 -2.13 -16.08 -9.47
C SER A 423 -0.75 -15.88 -8.84
N VAL A 424 0.10 -16.91 -8.91
CA VAL A 424 1.51 -16.84 -8.51
C VAL A 424 2.34 -17.39 -9.66
N LEU A 425 3.29 -16.60 -10.12
CA LEU A 425 4.27 -16.95 -11.13
C LEU A 425 5.62 -17.17 -10.44
N ALA A 426 6.35 -18.22 -10.84
CA ALA A 426 7.73 -18.46 -10.45
C ALA A 426 8.65 -18.27 -11.67
N ALA A 427 9.78 -17.63 -11.45
CA ALA A 427 10.86 -17.49 -12.41
C ALA A 427 12.14 -18.17 -11.90
N ALA A 428 12.73 -19.01 -12.74
CA ALA A 428 13.98 -19.73 -12.46
C ALA A 428 14.82 -19.84 -13.74
N ILE A 429 16.15 -20.00 -13.59
CA ILE A 429 17.05 -20.22 -14.72
C ILE A 429 17.32 -21.72 -14.85
N ASP A 430 17.27 -22.24 -16.09
CA ASP A 430 17.65 -23.61 -16.40
C ASP A 430 19.17 -23.77 -16.55
N ASN A 431 19.64 -25.01 -16.72
CA ASN A 431 21.06 -25.33 -16.83
C ASN A 431 21.74 -24.69 -18.07
N ASP A 432 20.97 -24.28 -19.07
CA ASP A 432 21.45 -23.62 -20.28
C ASP A 432 21.45 -22.09 -20.15
N GLY A 433 21.07 -21.54 -18.99
CA GLY A 433 21.00 -20.11 -18.74
C GLY A 433 19.71 -19.44 -19.24
N ARG A 434 18.69 -20.21 -19.66
CA ARG A 434 17.40 -19.70 -20.10
C ARG A 434 16.49 -19.45 -18.90
N LEU A 435 15.78 -18.34 -18.92
CA LEU A 435 14.81 -17.99 -17.89
C LEU A 435 13.49 -18.69 -18.19
N ILE A 436 12.98 -19.47 -17.25
CA ILE A 436 11.68 -20.12 -17.33
C ILE A 436 10.73 -19.42 -16.38
N VAL A 437 9.55 -19.02 -16.88
CA VAL A 437 8.45 -18.47 -16.07
C VAL A 437 7.27 -19.42 -16.10
N THR A 438 6.75 -19.78 -14.93
CA THR A 438 5.66 -20.76 -14.77
C THR A 438 4.62 -20.28 -13.77
N ASN A 439 3.33 -20.51 -14.02
CA ASN A 439 2.30 -20.34 -13.00
C ASN A 439 2.31 -21.51 -12.00
N THR A 440 2.60 -21.22 -10.73
CA THR A 440 2.72 -22.25 -9.69
C THR A 440 1.48 -22.39 -8.83
N LYS A 441 0.59 -21.39 -8.89
CA LYS A 441 -0.74 -21.44 -8.27
C LYS A 441 -1.82 -21.15 -9.30
N ALA A 442 -2.54 -22.19 -9.68
CA ALA A 442 -3.59 -22.15 -10.70
C ALA A 442 -5.01 -22.19 -10.08
N ASN A 443 -5.34 -21.25 -9.18
CA ASN A 443 -6.71 -21.19 -8.63
C ASN A 443 -7.77 -20.89 -9.71
N LEU A 444 -7.37 -20.16 -10.75
CA LEU A 444 -8.23 -19.75 -11.86
C LEU A 444 -7.76 -20.33 -13.20
N ALA A 445 -6.47 -20.69 -13.28
CA ALA A 445 -5.87 -21.29 -14.45
C ALA A 445 -6.34 -22.75 -14.61
N ARG A 446 -6.49 -23.18 -15.87
CA ARG A 446 -6.89 -24.54 -16.25
C ARG A 446 -5.73 -25.53 -16.20
N GLY A 447 -4.49 -25.05 -16.21
CA GLY A 447 -3.30 -25.90 -16.15
C GLY A 447 -2.02 -25.13 -15.84
N ILE A 448 -0.91 -25.87 -15.75
CA ILE A 448 0.43 -25.31 -15.61
C ILE A 448 0.94 -24.92 -17.00
N VAL A 449 1.37 -23.68 -17.14
CA VAL A 449 1.92 -23.07 -18.35
C VAL A 449 3.28 -22.49 -18.02
N SER A 450 4.30 -23.04 -18.67
CA SER A 450 5.69 -22.57 -18.59
C SER A 450 6.13 -22.00 -19.93
N ARG A 451 6.88 -20.91 -19.89
CA ARG A 451 7.42 -20.27 -21.09
C ARG A 451 8.87 -19.88 -20.89
N GLU A 452 9.67 -20.10 -21.93
CA GLU A 452 11.05 -19.66 -21.98
C GLU A 452 11.14 -18.16 -22.21
N ALA A 453 12.21 -17.57 -21.69
CA ALA A 453 12.59 -16.19 -21.86
C ALA A 453 14.12 -16.10 -21.86
N SER A 454 14.66 -15.18 -22.64
CA SER A 454 16.07 -14.79 -22.59
C SER A 454 16.15 -13.30 -22.27
N ILE A 455 17.18 -12.91 -21.53
CA ILE A 455 17.49 -11.50 -21.31
C ILE A 455 18.62 -11.15 -22.28
N VAL A 456 18.29 -10.41 -23.33
CA VAL A 456 19.24 -9.96 -24.35
C VAL A 456 19.63 -8.52 -24.10
N SER A 457 20.89 -8.19 -24.36
CA SER A 457 21.35 -6.79 -24.31
C SER A 457 20.86 -6.05 -25.54
N ARG A 458 20.24 -4.88 -25.34
CA ARG A 458 19.87 -3.97 -26.43
C ARG A 458 20.48 -2.59 -26.21
N PRO A 459 21.05 -1.97 -27.26
CA PRO A 459 21.49 -0.60 -27.19
C PRO A 459 20.28 0.33 -27.05
N LEU A 460 20.38 1.27 -26.10
CA LEU A 460 19.44 2.34 -25.89
C LEU A 460 20.18 3.68 -25.97
N GLN A 461 19.62 4.62 -26.71
CA GLN A 461 20.06 6.01 -26.67
C GLN A 461 19.34 6.75 -25.53
N LEU A 462 20.12 7.34 -24.65
CA LEU A 462 19.65 8.16 -23.54
C LEU A 462 19.28 9.57 -24.02
N ASP A 463 18.58 10.33 -23.17
CA ASP A 463 18.09 11.67 -23.48
C ASP A 463 19.23 12.68 -23.76
N ASP A 464 20.44 12.43 -23.24
CA ASP A 464 21.66 13.21 -23.48
C ASP A 464 22.43 12.78 -24.75
N GLY A 465 21.95 11.74 -25.44
CA GLY A 465 22.54 11.21 -26.66
C GLY A 465 23.56 10.10 -26.45
N GLU A 466 23.93 9.75 -25.22
CA GLU A 466 24.82 8.61 -24.92
C GLU A 466 24.13 7.27 -25.22
N LEU A 467 24.94 6.26 -25.58
CA LEU A 467 24.46 4.89 -25.77
C LEU A 467 24.77 4.06 -24.54
N THR A 468 23.76 3.34 -24.05
CA THR A 468 23.90 2.35 -22.99
C THR A 468 23.32 1.01 -23.45
N GLU A 469 23.69 -0.07 -22.77
CA GLU A 469 23.24 -1.42 -23.08
C GLU A 469 22.37 -1.92 -21.91
N LEU A 470 21.13 -2.30 -22.21
CA LEU A 470 20.17 -2.74 -21.20
C LEU A 470 19.58 -4.10 -21.55
N GLY A 471 19.40 -4.92 -20.52
CA GLY A 471 18.73 -6.21 -20.65
C GLY A 471 17.24 -6.04 -20.98
N VAL A 472 16.77 -6.73 -22.00
CA VAL A 472 15.38 -6.78 -22.44
C VAL A 472 14.95 -8.24 -22.53
N VAL A 473 13.72 -8.53 -22.12
CA VAL A 473 13.17 -9.89 -22.25
C VAL A 473 12.79 -10.16 -23.69
N GLU A 474 13.32 -11.23 -24.25
CA GLU A 474 12.80 -11.89 -25.45
C GLU A 474 12.09 -13.17 -25.01
N TRP A 475 10.77 -13.19 -25.22
CA TRP A 475 9.97 -14.35 -24.88
C TRP A 475 10.12 -15.44 -25.93
N GLY A 476 10.53 -16.63 -25.49
CA GLY A 476 10.64 -17.84 -26.30
C GLY A 476 9.33 -18.61 -26.42
N GLU A 477 9.47 -19.90 -26.72
CA GLU A 477 8.37 -20.85 -26.87
C GLU A 477 7.86 -21.32 -25.49
N PHE A 478 6.69 -21.96 -25.49
CA PHE A 478 6.21 -22.69 -24.32
C PHE A 478 7.02 -23.96 -24.11
N THR A 479 7.26 -24.32 -22.85
CA THR A 479 8.05 -25.50 -22.46
C THR A 479 7.27 -26.38 -21.49
N ASP A 480 7.61 -27.68 -21.47
CA ASP A 480 7.06 -28.65 -20.52
C ASP A 480 7.83 -28.67 -19.19
N THR A 481 8.99 -28.02 -19.11
CA THR A 481 9.79 -27.92 -17.88
C THR A 481 9.31 -26.73 -17.05
N PRO A 482 8.70 -26.96 -15.87
CA PRO A 482 8.28 -25.87 -15.00
C PRO A 482 9.46 -25.28 -14.21
N ALA A 483 9.40 -23.98 -13.96
CA ALA A 483 10.38 -23.27 -13.13
C ALA A 483 10.52 -23.88 -11.72
N THR A 484 9.49 -24.55 -11.21
CA THR A 484 9.51 -25.23 -9.90
C THR A 484 10.52 -26.37 -9.85
N GLU A 485 10.64 -27.16 -10.92
CA GLU A 485 11.61 -28.26 -10.98
C GLU A 485 13.05 -27.73 -10.99
N LEU A 486 13.28 -26.57 -11.62
CA LEU A 486 14.60 -25.92 -11.67
C LEU A 486 15.01 -25.32 -10.32
N LEU A 487 14.04 -24.91 -9.50
CA LEU A 487 14.31 -24.45 -8.13
C LEU A 487 14.76 -25.61 -7.23
N GLU A 488 14.23 -26.83 -7.45
CA GLU A 488 14.61 -28.02 -6.69
C GLU A 488 16.01 -28.55 -7.04
N GLN A 489 16.40 -28.50 -8.33
CA GLN A 489 17.70 -29.02 -8.79
C GLN A 489 18.86 -28.16 -8.26
N ASN A 490 18.71 -26.84 -8.27
CA ASN A 490 19.74 -25.91 -7.79
C ASN A 490 19.97 -25.98 -6.27
N ASP A 491 18.96 -26.38 -5.48
CA ASP A 491 19.12 -26.59 -4.03
C ASP A 491 19.96 -27.86 -3.71
N SER A 492 20.13 -28.78 -4.68
CA SER A 492 20.88 -30.03 -4.50
C SER A 492 22.36 -29.99 -4.92
N ASP A 493 22.73 -29.01 -5.75
CA ASP A 493 24.10 -28.82 -6.28
C ASP A 493 24.89 -27.70 -5.60
N GLU A 494 24.31 -26.99 -4.63
CA GLU A 494 25.05 -26.04 -3.78
C GLU A 494 25.90 -26.82 -2.75
N THR A 495 27.15 -27.13 -3.11
CA THR A 495 28.19 -27.28 -2.08
C THR A 495 28.22 -26.00 -1.24
N PRO A 496 28.14 -26.05 0.09
CA PRO A 496 27.98 -24.88 0.93
C PRO A 496 29.26 -24.04 0.92
N ASP A 497 29.36 -23.09 0.00
CA ASP A 497 30.32 -21.98 0.04
C ASP A 497 29.58 -20.66 0.32
N ASP A 498 28.69 -20.68 1.30
CA ASP A 498 27.99 -19.49 1.78
C ASP A 498 28.73 -18.93 2.99
N ARG A 499 29.72 -18.08 2.71
CA ARG A 499 30.36 -17.25 3.74
C ARG A 499 29.32 -16.28 4.30
N THR A 500 29.06 -16.35 5.60
CA THR A 500 28.11 -15.44 6.27
C THR A 500 28.64 -14.00 6.32
N ASP A 501 27.78 -12.98 6.40
CA ASP A 501 28.20 -11.57 6.55
C ASP A 501 29.15 -11.34 7.74
N ALA A 502 28.98 -12.14 8.79
CA ALA A 502 29.86 -12.16 9.95
C ALA A 502 31.27 -12.72 9.65
N GLU A 503 31.38 -13.63 8.69
CA GLU A 503 32.66 -14.19 8.21
C GLU A 503 33.35 -13.21 7.26
N ALA A 504 32.62 -12.59 6.33
CA ALA A 504 33.17 -11.56 5.44
C ALA A 504 33.73 -10.37 6.24
N TRP A 505 32.91 -9.81 7.14
CA TRP A 505 33.33 -8.68 7.97
C TRP A 505 34.52 -9.00 8.88
N LEU A 506 34.55 -10.21 9.44
CA LEU A 506 35.63 -10.62 10.34
C LEU A 506 36.94 -10.89 9.57
N GLU A 507 36.85 -11.41 8.34
CA GLU A 507 38.01 -11.55 7.44
C GLU A 507 38.61 -10.18 7.15
N ASP A 508 37.81 -9.25 6.64
CA ASP A 508 38.26 -7.89 6.30
C ASP A 508 38.87 -7.17 7.51
N TYR A 509 38.20 -7.22 8.66
CA TYR A 509 38.64 -6.53 9.88
C TYR A 509 40.00 -7.04 10.39
N LEU A 510 40.22 -8.37 10.36
CA LEU A 510 41.49 -8.97 10.81
C LEU A 510 42.58 -8.93 9.73
N THR A 511 42.22 -8.91 8.45
CA THR A 511 43.18 -8.72 7.35
C THR A 511 43.71 -7.30 7.32
N GLU A 512 42.88 -6.30 7.55
CA GLU A 512 43.29 -4.88 7.57
C GLU A 512 44.14 -4.54 8.82
N ARG A 513 43.74 -5.03 10.00
CA ARG A 513 44.39 -4.67 11.27
C ARG A 513 45.46 -5.65 11.75
N GLY A 514 45.53 -6.84 11.15
CA GLY A 514 46.36 -7.93 11.63
C GLY A 514 45.89 -8.49 12.98
N PRO A 515 46.78 -9.18 13.73
CA PRO A 515 46.45 -9.80 15.00
C PRO A 515 45.86 -8.79 16.00
N THR A 516 44.56 -8.92 16.31
CA THR A 516 43.81 -7.93 17.11
C THR A 516 43.25 -8.56 18.40
N PRO A 517 43.26 -7.88 19.56
CA PRO A 517 42.66 -8.41 20.78
C PRO A 517 41.19 -8.78 20.59
N ARG A 518 40.80 -9.99 21.04
CA ARG A 518 39.43 -10.51 20.94
C ARG A 518 38.37 -9.53 21.47
N ALA A 519 38.68 -8.86 22.59
CA ALA A 519 37.76 -7.90 23.19
C ALA A 519 37.50 -6.69 22.28
N GLU A 520 38.51 -6.26 21.52
CA GLU A 520 38.41 -5.17 20.56
C GLU A 520 37.60 -5.60 19.34
N VAL A 521 37.84 -6.80 18.80
CA VAL A 521 37.07 -7.38 17.68
C VAL A 521 35.57 -7.46 18.03
N LEU A 522 35.23 -7.98 19.21
CA LEU A 522 33.83 -8.09 19.64
C LEU A 522 33.19 -6.72 19.88
N LYS A 523 33.95 -5.74 20.39
CA LYS A 523 33.49 -4.36 20.56
C LYS A 523 33.26 -3.67 19.21
N ALA A 524 34.14 -3.88 18.23
CA ALA A 524 34.02 -3.36 16.88
C ALA A 524 32.80 -3.96 16.16
N ALA A 525 32.62 -5.28 16.24
CA ALA A 525 31.45 -5.96 15.64
C ALA A 525 30.13 -5.46 16.22
N LYS A 526 30.08 -5.23 17.54
CA LYS A 526 28.91 -4.65 18.21
C LYS A 526 28.67 -3.20 17.80
N LYS A 527 29.73 -2.40 17.66
CA LYS A 527 29.64 -0.99 17.21
C LYS A 527 29.15 -0.89 15.77
N ALA A 528 29.58 -1.82 14.90
CA ALA A 528 29.20 -1.88 13.49
C ALA A 528 27.86 -2.62 13.26
N ALA A 529 27.17 -3.08 14.31
CA ALA A 529 25.90 -3.81 14.25
C ALA A 529 25.90 -5.04 13.32
N VAL A 530 27.07 -5.67 13.13
CA VAL A 530 27.28 -6.75 12.14
C VAL A 530 26.58 -8.05 12.54
N ALA A 531 26.81 -8.52 13.76
CA ALA A 531 26.17 -9.73 14.28
C ALA A 531 26.33 -9.85 15.81
N SER A 532 25.62 -10.81 16.41
CA SER A 532 25.78 -11.15 17.83
C SER A 532 27.20 -11.66 18.12
N GLU A 533 27.68 -11.50 19.36
CA GLU A 533 28.99 -12.05 19.77
C GLU A 533 29.12 -13.56 19.52
N ARG A 534 28.02 -14.30 19.64
CA ARG A 534 27.99 -15.75 19.40
C ARG A 534 28.23 -16.05 17.92
N THR A 535 27.68 -15.23 17.04
CA THR A 535 27.86 -15.34 15.58
C THR A 535 29.30 -15.00 15.18
N ILE A 536 29.89 -13.95 15.74
CA ILE A 536 31.30 -13.56 15.45
C ILE A 536 32.29 -14.63 15.94
N LYS A 537 32.05 -15.23 17.11
CA LYS A 537 32.88 -16.37 17.59
C LYS A 537 32.75 -17.60 16.70
N ARG A 538 31.56 -17.84 16.12
CA ARG A 538 31.34 -18.94 15.17
C ARG A 538 32.05 -18.66 13.84
N ALA A 539 31.92 -17.45 13.32
CA ALA A 539 32.61 -16.98 12.12
C ALA A 539 34.14 -17.15 12.25
N PHE A 540 34.72 -16.73 13.38
CA PHE A 540 36.15 -16.89 13.66
C PHE A 540 36.62 -18.35 13.56
N LYS A 541 35.82 -19.28 14.11
CA LYS A 541 36.11 -20.71 14.06
C LYS A 541 36.00 -21.26 12.63
N ASN A 542 34.97 -20.85 11.88
CA ASN A 542 34.74 -21.29 10.51
C ASN A 542 35.83 -20.80 9.54
N LEU A 543 36.37 -19.60 9.75
CA LEU A 543 37.50 -19.04 9.00
C LEU A 543 38.86 -19.69 9.33
N GLY A 544 38.91 -20.60 10.31
CA GLY A 544 40.16 -21.20 10.78
C GLY A 544 41.05 -20.24 11.57
N GLY A 545 40.45 -19.26 12.27
CA GLY A 545 41.18 -18.24 13.01
C GLY A 545 42.05 -18.78 14.15
N GLU A 546 43.22 -18.20 14.32
CA GLU A 546 44.23 -18.57 15.31
C GLU A 546 44.16 -17.62 16.52
N SER A 547 44.08 -18.19 17.72
CA SER A 547 43.96 -17.42 18.96
C SER A 547 45.21 -17.61 19.82
N HIS A 548 46.04 -16.59 19.94
CA HIS A 548 47.22 -16.58 20.80
C HIS A 548 46.96 -15.75 22.06
N SER A 549 47.30 -16.28 23.23
CA SER A 549 47.19 -15.56 24.50
C SER A 549 48.58 -15.28 25.07
N ALA A 550 48.94 -14.00 25.22
CA ALA A 550 50.24 -13.56 25.69
C ALA A 550 50.14 -12.33 26.61
N GLY A 551 51.22 -12.00 27.33
CA GLY A 551 51.33 -10.83 28.21
C GLY A 551 50.81 -11.01 29.64
N PHE A 552 51.02 -9.97 30.48
CA PHE A 552 50.45 -9.84 31.83
C PHE A 552 49.82 -8.44 32.00
N PRO A 553 48.50 -8.33 32.26
CA PRO A 553 47.51 -9.42 32.30
C PRO A 553 47.35 -10.10 30.93
N ARG A 554 46.96 -11.39 30.93
CA ARG A 554 46.83 -12.20 29.70
C ARG A 554 45.75 -11.62 28.78
N VAL A 555 46.12 -11.32 27.53
CA VAL A 555 45.20 -10.88 26.48
C VAL A 555 45.16 -11.91 25.36
N ALA A 556 43.95 -12.30 24.94
CA ALA A 556 43.74 -13.19 23.81
C ALA A 556 43.62 -12.38 22.51
N THR A 557 44.53 -12.62 21.57
CA THR A 557 44.62 -11.97 20.27
C THR A 557 44.16 -12.94 19.18
N TRP A 558 43.33 -12.46 18.26
CA TRP A 558 42.78 -13.20 17.13
C TRP A 558 43.48 -12.79 15.83
N SER A 559 43.85 -13.77 15.01
CA SER A 559 44.42 -13.59 13.68
C SER A 559 43.89 -14.64 12.71
N LEU A 560 44.07 -14.41 11.41
CA LEU A 560 43.78 -15.40 10.36
C LEU A 560 45.09 -16.01 9.86
N PRO A 561 45.09 -17.29 9.44
CA PRO A 561 46.26 -17.92 8.83
C PRO A 561 46.63 -17.20 7.53
N SER A 562 47.92 -16.95 7.31
CA SER A 562 48.42 -16.24 6.12
C SER A 562 48.12 -17.02 4.82
N ARG A 563 47.65 -16.32 3.78
CA ARG A 563 47.24 -16.91 2.49
C ARG A 563 48.34 -17.71 1.76
N ASP A 564 49.61 -17.57 2.13
CA ASP A 564 50.73 -18.35 1.57
C ASP A 564 50.77 -19.82 2.01
N SER A 565 49.99 -20.21 3.03
CA SER A 565 50.01 -21.57 3.59
C SER A 565 48.99 -22.53 2.96
N ARG A 566 48.07 -22.06 2.11
CA ARG A 566 47.04 -22.92 1.44
C ARG A 566 47.52 -23.59 0.15
N ALA A 567 48.72 -23.27 -0.35
CA ALA A 567 49.26 -23.83 -1.59
C ALA A 567 50.13 -25.08 -1.41
N ASN A 568 50.35 -25.57 -0.18
CA ASN A 568 51.12 -26.80 0.08
C ASN A 568 50.40 -27.69 1.09
N ALA A 569 49.39 -28.44 0.62
CA ALA A 569 48.94 -29.65 1.29
C ALA A 569 48.98 -30.79 0.26
N SER A 570 50.08 -31.54 0.33
CA SER A 570 50.39 -32.71 -0.49
C SER A 570 49.48 -33.90 -0.18
N LEU A 571 49.22 -34.67 -1.23
CA LEU A 571 48.64 -36.01 -1.20
C LEU A 571 49.42 -36.96 -0.29
N GLY A 572 48.68 -37.67 0.57
CA GLY A 572 49.02 -39.04 0.96
C GLY A 572 49.29 -39.31 2.44
N VAL A 573 48.44 -40.19 3.00
CA VAL A 573 48.76 -41.51 3.57
C VAL A 573 48.10 -41.75 4.93
N ASN A 574 47.21 -42.75 4.93
CA ASN A 574 46.66 -43.40 6.11
C ASN A 574 47.77 -43.97 7.02
N ASN A 575 47.68 -43.72 8.32
CA ASN A 575 48.13 -44.72 9.29
C ASN A 575 47.32 -44.60 10.59
N ARG A 576 46.57 -45.68 10.87
CA ARG A 576 46.02 -46.00 12.19
C ARG A 576 47.17 -46.34 13.13
N VAL A 577 46.99 -46.15 14.44
CA VAL A 577 47.12 -47.18 15.51
C VAL A 577 46.88 -46.53 16.89
N PRO A 578 46.44 -47.30 17.91
CA PRO A 578 45.58 -46.85 19.01
C PRO A 578 46.25 -46.94 20.40
N THR A 579 45.62 -46.38 21.44
CA THR A 579 45.76 -46.82 22.85
C THR A 579 44.67 -46.22 23.76
N GLY A 580 43.95 -47.05 24.54
CA GLY A 580 43.35 -46.66 25.83
C GLY A 580 44.37 -46.83 26.97
N PRO A 581 44.00 -46.95 28.28
CA PRO A 581 42.69 -46.81 28.95
C PRO A 581 42.73 -45.98 30.30
N THR A 582 41.61 -46.00 31.05
CA THR A 582 41.40 -45.69 32.51
C THR A 582 41.49 -44.22 32.98
N GLY A 583 40.63 -43.67 33.85
CA GLY A 583 39.51 -44.17 34.63
C GLY A 583 38.95 -43.07 35.57
N ASP A 584 37.71 -43.28 36.02
CA ASP A 584 37.02 -42.81 37.23
C ASP A 584 36.94 -41.31 37.62
N LYS A 585 35.72 -40.75 37.50
CA LYS A 585 35.01 -40.11 38.63
C LYS A 585 33.49 -40.32 38.52
N GLN A 586 32.96 -41.18 39.39
CA GLN A 586 31.54 -41.30 39.70
C GLN A 586 31.06 -40.17 40.62
N GLY A 587 29.81 -39.73 40.43
CA GLY A 587 29.10 -38.80 41.30
C GLY A 587 27.62 -38.72 40.95
N LYS A 588 26.83 -39.61 41.57
CA LYS A 588 25.37 -39.86 41.49
C LYS A 588 24.48 -38.60 41.45
N HIS A 589 23.37 -38.68 40.70
CA HIS A 589 22.00 -38.53 41.24
C HIS A 589 20.93 -39.04 40.26
N ASN A 590 20.13 -40.01 40.73
CA ASN A 590 18.92 -40.55 40.09
C ASN A 590 17.68 -39.72 40.50
N GLY A 591 16.70 -39.61 39.59
CA GLY A 591 15.33 -39.18 39.90
C GLY A 591 14.46 -39.04 38.63
N PRO A 592 13.38 -39.83 38.46
CA PRO A 592 12.58 -39.89 37.22
C PRO A 592 11.47 -38.82 37.18
N THR A 593 11.25 -38.23 36.00
CA THR A 593 10.12 -37.31 35.78
C THR A 593 8.88 -38.07 35.29
N ARG A 594 7.79 -37.81 36.01
CA ARG A 594 6.45 -38.39 35.96
C ARG A 594 5.67 -38.01 34.69
N GLN A 595 4.81 -38.93 34.22
CA GLN A 595 3.69 -38.67 33.32
C GLN A 595 2.64 -37.74 33.95
N LYS A 596 2.08 -36.82 33.12
CA LYS A 596 0.74 -36.22 33.24
C LYS A 596 0.27 -35.86 31.82
N SER A 597 -0.56 -36.70 31.19
CA SER A 597 -2.03 -36.59 31.14
C SER A 597 -2.52 -35.45 30.24
N GLN A 598 -2.69 -35.75 28.95
CA GLN A 598 -3.57 -35.04 28.03
C GLN A 598 -5.02 -35.49 28.31
N SER A 599 -5.91 -34.53 28.45
CA SER A 599 -7.35 -34.73 28.57
C SER A 599 -8.06 -33.77 27.61
N GLY A 600 -9.00 -34.30 26.81
CA GLY A 600 -10.07 -33.51 26.21
C GLY A 600 -10.32 -33.73 24.72
N HIS A 601 -10.66 -34.96 24.30
CA HIS A 601 -11.52 -35.16 23.12
C HIS A 601 -12.98 -35.06 23.55
N GLY A 602 -13.78 -34.28 22.82
CA GLY A 602 -15.24 -34.41 22.76
C GLY A 602 -15.65 -34.64 21.31
N PRO A 603 -16.27 -35.77 20.96
CA PRO A 603 -16.93 -35.94 19.67
C PRO A 603 -18.38 -35.44 19.77
N HIS A 604 -18.95 -34.91 18.69
CA HIS A 604 -20.37 -35.05 18.30
C HIS A 604 -20.72 -34.02 17.21
N THR A 605 -20.99 -34.49 16.00
CA THR A 605 -22.26 -34.28 15.26
C THR A 605 -22.21 -35.07 13.95
N GLY A 606 -23.23 -35.91 13.74
CA GLY A 606 -23.36 -36.82 12.61
C GLY A 606 -23.99 -36.20 11.35
N PRO A 607 -24.14 -36.98 10.27
CA PRO A 607 -24.56 -36.51 8.97
C PRO A 607 -26.09 -36.46 8.86
N THR A 608 -26.64 -35.38 8.30
CA THR A 608 -28.07 -35.32 7.94
C THR A 608 -28.23 -35.63 6.45
N GLY A 609 -28.64 -36.86 6.16
CA GLY A 609 -29.24 -37.23 4.89
C GLY A 609 -30.76 -37.12 4.97
N ALA A 610 -31.35 -36.36 4.05
CA ALA A 610 -32.74 -36.45 3.63
C ALA A 610 -32.82 -35.88 2.20
N LEU A 611 -32.86 -36.74 1.18
CA LEU A 611 -34.09 -37.16 0.48
C LEU A 611 -34.87 -35.98 -0.13
N PHE A 612 -34.48 -35.60 -1.35
CA PHE A 612 -35.44 -35.17 -2.37
C PHE A 612 -35.19 -36.00 -3.63
N ALA A 613 -36.08 -36.96 -3.84
CA ALA A 613 -36.22 -37.66 -5.10
C ALA A 613 -37.06 -36.78 -6.04
N LEU A 614 -36.49 -36.42 -7.19
CA LEU A 614 -37.25 -36.05 -8.38
C LEU A 614 -36.97 -37.13 -9.43
N ASN A 615 -37.97 -37.99 -9.63
CA ASN A 615 -38.10 -38.79 -10.84
C ASN A 615 -38.53 -37.86 -11.98
N THR A 616 -37.81 -37.87 -13.11
CA THR A 616 -38.25 -38.55 -14.34
C THR A 616 -37.22 -38.39 -15.47
N SER A 617 -36.77 -39.55 -15.97
CA SER A 617 -36.38 -39.90 -17.36
C SER A 617 -35.31 -39.08 -18.09
N ASN A 618 -34.08 -39.60 -18.09
CA ASN A 618 -33.45 -40.17 -19.28
C ASN A 618 -32.25 -41.06 -18.88
N SER A 619 -32.15 -42.22 -19.51
CA SER A 619 -31.06 -43.19 -19.36
C SER A 619 -29.71 -42.62 -19.85
N PRO A 620 -28.56 -43.18 -19.42
CA PRO A 620 -27.27 -42.50 -19.42
C PRO A 620 -26.61 -42.55 -20.81
N HIS A 621 -26.33 -41.39 -21.38
CA HIS A 621 -25.27 -41.26 -22.37
C HIS A 621 -23.96 -41.03 -21.61
N GLY A 622 -22.91 -41.77 -21.97
CA GLY A 622 -21.59 -41.58 -21.41
C GLY A 622 -21.14 -40.14 -21.61
N ASP A 623 -20.57 -39.54 -20.56
CA ASP A 623 -19.76 -38.34 -20.69
C ASP A 623 -18.61 -38.68 -21.64
N ASP A 624 -18.76 -38.29 -22.91
CA ASP A 624 -17.98 -38.79 -24.03
C ASP A 624 -16.54 -38.29 -23.89
N ILE A 625 -15.61 -39.20 -23.62
CA ILE A 625 -14.19 -38.89 -23.51
C ILE A 625 -13.64 -38.18 -24.76
N GLU A 626 -14.28 -38.42 -25.91
CA GLU A 626 -14.04 -37.70 -27.15
C GLU A 626 -14.26 -36.18 -27.02
N ASP A 627 -15.33 -35.74 -26.36
CA ASP A 627 -15.61 -34.33 -26.13
C ASP A 627 -14.60 -33.71 -25.15
N ALA A 628 -14.21 -34.47 -24.11
CA ALA A 628 -13.18 -34.03 -23.17
C ALA A 628 -11.80 -33.86 -23.84
N ILE A 629 -11.45 -34.74 -24.79
CA ILE A 629 -10.23 -34.63 -25.59
C ILE A 629 -10.33 -33.43 -26.55
N LEU A 630 -11.47 -33.20 -27.19
CA LEU A 630 -11.67 -32.06 -28.07
C LEU A 630 -11.63 -30.73 -27.32
N ASP A 631 -12.12 -30.67 -26.08
CA ASP A 631 -12.03 -29.47 -25.25
C ASP A 631 -10.64 -29.24 -24.64
N ALA A 632 -9.82 -30.28 -24.52
CA ALA A 632 -8.40 -30.16 -24.16
C ALA A 632 -7.55 -29.57 -25.30
N LEU A 633 -7.97 -29.74 -26.55
CA LEU A 633 -7.25 -29.35 -27.76
C LEU A 633 -7.60 -27.92 -28.22
N ASP A 634 -6.55 -27.12 -28.50
CA ASP A 634 -6.67 -25.78 -29.06
C ASP A 634 -6.78 -25.81 -30.60
N THR A 635 -7.40 -24.79 -31.20
CA THR A 635 -7.56 -24.69 -32.67
C THR A 635 -6.31 -24.18 -33.40
N THR A 636 -5.40 -23.55 -32.66
CA THR A 636 -4.17 -22.90 -33.16
C THR A 636 -2.90 -23.55 -32.60
N ARG A 637 -2.91 -23.98 -31.33
CA ARG A 637 -1.75 -24.55 -30.63
C ARG A 637 -1.76 -26.08 -30.69
N GLY A 638 -0.70 -26.65 -31.27
CA GLY A 638 -0.50 -28.11 -31.27
C GLY A 638 -0.12 -28.65 -29.90
N GLN A 639 -0.71 -29.79 -29.53
CA GLN A 639 -0.43 -30.51 -28.28
C GLN A 639 0.03 -31.95 -28.56
N SER A 640 0.88 -32.48 -27.68
CA SER A 640 1.29 -33.89 -27.68
C SER A 640 0.25 -34.77 -26.98
N THR A 641 0.33 -36.09 -27.18
CA THR A 641 -0.55 -37.05 -26.49
C THR A 641 -0.41 -36.99 -24.98
N ASP A 642 0.80 -36.79 -24.46
CA ASP A 642 1.05 -36.62 -23.03
C ASP A 642 0.37 -35.36 -22.46
N GLN A 643 0.37 -34.25 -23.22
CA GLN A 643 -0.30 -33.02 -22.82
C GLN A 643 -1.82 -33.21 -22.78
N ILE A 644 -2.40 -33.85 -23.80
CA ILE A 644 -3.84 -34.14 -23.84
C ILE A 644 -4.24 -35.04 -22.65
N GLN A 645 -3.45 -36.08 -22.33
CA GLN A 645 -3.74 -36.97 -21.21
C GLN A 645 -3.67 -36.27 -19.85
N LYS A 646 -2.75 -35.31 -19.65
CA LYS A 646 -2.67 -34.51 -18.42
C LYS A 646 -3.89 -33.62 -18.18
N HIS A 647 -4.69 -33.33 -19.22
CA HIS A 647 -5.94 -32.60 -19.11
C HIS A 647 -7.14 -33.48 -18.75
N LEU A 648 -7.00 -34.82 -18.80
CA LEU A 648 -8.06 -35.77 -18.47
C LEU A 648 -7.98 -36.19 -17.00
N THR A 649 -9.14 -36.40 -16.39
CA THR A 649 -9.22 -36.98 -15.04
C THR A 649 -8.83 -38.46 -15.07
N LYS A 650 -8.40 -38.99 -13.92
CA LYS A 650 -8.08 -40.42 -13.77
C LYS A 650 -9.25 -41.32 -14.16
N GLN A 651 -10.47 -40.92 -13.82
CA GLN A 651 -11.69 -41.65 -14.17
C GLN A 651 -11.94 -41.67 -15.69
N GLN A 652 -11.68 -40.56 -16.40
CA GLN A 652 -11.80 -40.51 -17.86
C GLN A 652 -10.72 -41.37 -18.53
N LEU A 653 -9.48 -41.33 -18.06
CA LEU A 653 -8.41 -42.18 -18.59
C LEU A 653 -8.69 -43.68 -18.37
N ASP A 654 -9.23 -44.05 -17.21
CA ASP A 654 -9.61 -45.43 -16.90
C ASP A 654 -10.81 -45.91 -17.75
N GLN A 655 -11.71 -44.99 -18.14
CA GLN A 655 -12.83 -45.26 -19.05
C GLN A 655 -12.42 -45.32 -20.52
N ALA A 656 -11.31 -44.67 -20.89
CA ALA A 656 -10.79 -44.61 -22.26
C ALA A 656 -10.48 -46.00 -22.83
N GLY A 657 -10.05 -46.94 -21.98
CA GLY A 657 -9.52 -48.24 -22.39
C GLY A 657 -8.19 -48.11 -23.12
N ASP A 658 -8.22 -47.61 -24.36
CA ASP A 658 -7.06 -47.28 -25.19
C ASP A 658 -7.19 -45.86 -25.76
N PHE A 659 -6.47 -44.93 -25.15
CA PHE A 659 -6.44 -43.52 -25.53
C PHE A 659 -6.02 -43.28 -26.99
N TYR A 660 -5.09 -44.09 -27.53
CA TYR A 660 -4.58 -43.89 -28.89
C TYR A 660 -5.64 -44.23 -29.94
N THR A 661 -6.45 -45.26 -29.68
CA THR A 661 -7.59 -45.63 -30.54
C THR A 661 -8.62 -44.49 -30.63
N ILE A 662 -8.84 -43.75 -29.54
CA ILE A 662 -9.77 -42.61 -29.51
C ILE A 662 -9.22 -41.42 -30.32
N ILE A 663 -7.92 -41.14 -30.19
CA ILE A 663 -7.25 -40.10 -30.99
C ILE A 663 -7.31 -40.43 -32.49
N GLU A 664 -7.06 -41.69 -32.88
CA GLU A 664 -7.22 -42.13 -34.27
C GLU A 664 -8.66 -41.96 -34.76
N HIS A 665 -9.65 -42.28 -33.92
CA HIS A 665 -11.06 -42.12 -34.26
C HIS A 665 -11.46 -40.66 -34.46
N LEU A 666 -11.01 -39.75 -33.59
CA LEU A 666 -11.22 -38.30 -33.73
C LEU A 666 -10.55 -37.73 -34.98
N GLN A 667 -9.37 -38.25 -35.34
CA GLN A 667 -8.68 -37.89 -36.57
C GLN A 667 -9.41 -38.40 -37.82
N MET A 668 -9.95 -39.62 -37.79
CA MET A 668 -10.80 -40.15 -38.87
C MET A 668 -12.11 -39.37 -39.03
N LYS A 669 -12.71 -38.93 -37.93
CA LYS A 669 -13.87 -38.01 -37.93
C LYS A 669 -13.52 -36.61 -38.44
N GLY A 670 -12.24 -36.29 -38.61
CA GLY A 670 -11.76 -35.01 -39.10
C GLY A 670 -11.90 -33.86 -38.08
N LEU A 671 -12.11 -34.18 -36.80
CA LEU A 671 -12.28 -33.20 -35.73
C LEU A 671 -10.94 -32.69 -35.18
N ILE A 672 -9.87 -33.45 -35.40
CA ILE A 672 -8.49 -33.09 -35.05
C ILE A 672 -7.58 -33.34 -36.26
N ARG A 673 -6.46 -32.61 -36.34
CA ARG A 673 -5.42 -32.83 -37.36
C ARG A 673 -4.04 -32.75 -36.72
N ILE A 674 -3.06 -33.33 -37.39
CA ILE A 674 -1.65 -33.18 -37.04
C ILE A 674 -1.10 -31.97 -37.81
N ASN A 675 -0.46 -31.03 -37.11
CA ASN A 675 0.16 -29.86 -37.73
C ASN A 675 1.54 -30.19 -38.35
N GLU A 676 2.19 -29.22 -39.00
CA GLU A 676 3.51 -29.39 -39.63
C GLU A 676 4.62 -29.83 -38.66
N ARG A 677 4.39 -29.72 -37.34
CA ARG A 677 5.31 -30.08 -36.27
C ARG A 677 5.00 -31.46 -35.65
N GLY A 678 4.05 -32.22 -36.20
CA GLY A 678 3.69 -33.55 -35.67
C GLY A 678 2.79 -33.54 -34.42
N LEU A 679 2.19 -32.39 -34.07
CA LEU A 679 1.34 -32.23 -32.88
C LEU A 679 -0.14 -32.12 -33.24
N TYR A 680 -1.03 -32.58 -32.35
CA TYR A 680 -2.48 -32.59 -32.55
C TYR A 680 -3.10 -31.22 -32.29
N VAL A 681 -3.98 -30.76 -33.18
CA VAL A 681 -4.78 -29.54 -33.05
C VAL A 681 -6.25 -29.83 -33.35
N ARG A 682 -7.16 -29.13 -32.69
CA ARG A 682 -8.59 -29.17 -33.00
C ARG A 682 -8.83 -28.47 -34.34
N LYS A 683 -9.68 -29.04 -35.20
CA LYS A 683 -10.17 -28.35 -36.38
C LYS A 683 -11.35 -27.46 -36.00
N GLU A 684 -11.35 -26.21 -36.46
CA GLU A 684 -12.56 -25.38 -36.40
C GLU A 684 -13.65 -26.06 -37.24
N THR A 685 -14.75 -26.42 -36.60
CA THR A 685 -15.98 -26.81 -37.30
C THR A 685 -16.44 -25.63 -38.15
N ALA A 686 -16.60 -25.86 -39.45
CA ALA A 686 -17.05 -24.86 -40.43
C ALA A 686 -18.46 -24.33 -40.12
#